data_AF-A0A8H4Y5L5-F1
#
_entry.id   AF-A0A8H4Y5L5-F1
#
_cell.length_a   1.000
_cell.length_b   1.000
_cell.length_c   1.000
_cell.angle_alpha   90.00
_cell.angle_beta   90.00
_cell.angle_gamma   90.00
#
_symmetry.space_group_name_H-M   'P 1'
#
loop_
_entity.id
_entity.type
_entity.pdbx_description
1 polymer ?
#
loop_
_entity_poly.entity_id
_entity_poly.type
_entity_poly.pdbx_seq_one_letter_code
_entity_poly.pdbx_strand_id
1 'polypeptide(L)'
;MSSPLNFTPWRRRALSTASQRDNEQPQLQPDESLASPPRHGHSSQLPIAGARPASISSAAGHREPIRSFIHGSVRDLADSVSTAPIDSIQNARSVRQDTAELATYLLSDPQTQQNSAILQRARVSYQDSIDSEVTDDTSIVDNTRSSKTIIEVSEPPSPDGHDDEHEDAGPSVIANLLKRSPPQSIVQDHTRVEDGRDNGDDHREQVEQVEQRRVAHPTEDATEQTPLLTRISSNGRQSYSDLEGQKSQTRHLWLSGLVEVGHKMEERVAVVINPKKWDRHALWNNAVLTPASCLPAVAVGLLLNILDALSYGMILFPLGKPIFSHLGSAGISVFYVSTIVSQITFSSGSIFKGAVGSELIEVVPFFHNMAAKITEVVGEENPDAVIATTIVSFSLSAMITGLVFYLMGRFKVGYMVGFIPRHILIGCIGGVGWFLIATGFEVSARLDGSLQYNLDTLKQLSDPATVPLWVVPLVLAIILFYGQAKITSKFFLPLFILAIPLVFYFFVLALDGLDIDRLRDHGWIFEGPPSGEPWWYFYTLYKFKLVRWDAVIECIPAMLALTFFGILHVPINVPALALNCGEDHADLDKELRLHGYSNFLSGCFGSIQNYLVYANTVFFMRSGGNSRLAGYMLAAATFGVMVIGPSLIGFIPVMMVGTLIYDLGFELLLEALWLPRKKLKLAEYLTVVVIVLVMGIHDFVVGIGVGILLAFVSLVLQTSRVSAIRGNYSGDIVTSTVRRNPSQHRYLHEVGRQIYIVKLTGYLFFGTIVSVEEKIRGLLEDSAFTKQPIKFLILDMWNVTGLDYSAGEAFNTISRLLDNKDVVLVLSGVDSETQLGRNLRAVGLGNDGIEVMMLPNLNSALESCENELLKTLYARQEELNSLRRISTQNTQNLDVPSNKASGLSSFDPPFNSPRRKHLAEAAHDALSSVEVQRPKKWQSFKEPLRLILQIFQGLSDKNEDFWFPATSYFSRREIPAGTVLFRRGEQANGFYLVERGIVRAEYDLPQGWLCESIVAGTTLGELPFFSETDRTATAVVERDCVVWLMDKDQWARIQKREPEVGRELLKISLKLTSERMSAITSYILTTAG
;
A
#
# COMPACT_ATOMS: atom_id res chain seq x y z
N MET A 1 19.41 40.82 0.96
CA MET A 1 20.56 41.36 1.74
C MET A 1 21.02 40.30 2.74
N SER A 2 22.31 40.34 3.11
CA SER A 2 22.94 39.71 4.30
C SER A 2 22.22 38.55 5.01
N SER A 3 22.76 37.33 4.87
CA SER A 3 22.50 36.22 5.80
C SER A 3 23.64 36.06 6.82
N PRO A 4 23.31 36.02 8.11
CA PRO A 4 24.06 35.26 9.12
C PRO A 4 23.18 34.12 9.70
N LEU A 5 23.69 33.44 10.74
CA LEU A 5 22.96 32.49 11.61
C LEU A 5 22.60 31.10 11.02
N ASN A 6 23.63 30.33 10.65
CA ASN A 6 23.52 28.86 10.54
C ASN A 6 23.55 28.22 11.95
N PHE A 7 22.42 28.25 12.67
CA PHE A 7 22.29 27.49 13.92
C PHE A 7 22.25 25.97 13.66
N THR A 8 23.01 25.21 14.45
CA THR A 8 22.92 23.73 14.50
C THR A 8 22.61 23.28 15.93
N PRO A 9 21.35 22.94 16.25
CA PRO A 9 20.97 22.40 17.56
C PRO A 9 21.61 21.02 17.79
N TRP A 10 21.67 20.62 19.05
CA TRP A 10 22.45 19.48 19.56
C TRP A 10 22.11 18.18 18.81
N ARG A 11 20.81 17.97 18.51
CA ARG A 11 20.30 16.80 17.77
C ARG A 11 20.78 16.69 16.32
N ARG A 12 21.17 17.79 15.64
CA ARG A 12 21.50 17.74 14.19
C ARG A 12 22.87 17.15 13.86
N ARG A 13 23.84 17.13 14.79
CA ARG A 13 25.17 16.54 14.55
C ARG A 13 25.17 14.99 14.51
N ALA A 14 24.00 14.35 14.55
CA ALA A 14 23.82 12.91 14.31
C ALA A 14 23.20 12.55 12.94
N LEU A 15 22.71 13.55 12.18
CA LEU A 15 21.93 13.36 10.94
C LEU A 15 22.64 13.87 9.66
N SER A 16 23.97 14.00 9.72
CA SER A 16 24.76 14.62 8.64
C SER A 16 26.14 13.96 8.50
N THR A 17 26.17 12.68 8.11
CA THR A 17 27.44 11.98 7.77
C THR A 17 27.18 10.82 6.79
N ALA A 18 26.58 11.14 5.63
CA ALA A 18 26.26 10.19 4.58
C ALA A 18 26.68 10.73 3.20
N SER A 19 27.99 10.86 2.99
CA SER A 19 28.62 11.10 1.69
C SER A 19 30.00 10.46 1.69
N GLN A 20 30.44 9.93 0.54
CA GLN A 20 31.69 9.17 0.44
C GLN A 20 32.93 10.03 0.65
N ARG A 21 34.06 9.35 0.88
CA ARG A 21 35.39 9.93 0.63
C ARG A 21 35.54 10.12 -0.88
N ASP A 22 36.14 11.23 -1.29
CA ASP A 22 37.16 11.23 -2.34
C ASP A 22 38.10 12.43 -2.13
N ASN A 23 39.34 12.30 -2.60
CA ASN A 23 40.37 13.34 -2.53
C ASN A 23 40.36 14.15 -3.84
N GLU A 24 40.35 15.48 -3.76
CA GLU A 24 41.50 16.34 -4.14
C GLU A 24 41.14 17.84 -4.05
N GLN A 25 42.16 18.70 -4.19
CA GLN A 25 42.07 20.16 -4.05
C GLN A 25 42.53 20.89 -5.34
N PRO A 26 42.25 22.20 -5.51
CA PRO A 26 41.66 22.67 -6.77
C PRO A 26 42.52 23.65 -7.59
N GLN A 27 42.12 23.92 -8.83
CA GLN A 27 42.52 25.14 -9.53
C GLN A 27 41.51 25.67 -10.58
N LEU A 28 40.91 26.80 -10.22
CA LEU A 28 40.64 28.03 -11.00
C LEU A 28 40.14 28.04 -12.48
N GLN A 29 39.06 28.82 -12.63
CA GLN A 29 38.64 29.69 -13.74
C GLN A 29 37.84 29.12 -14.94
N PRO A 30 36.95 29.94 -15.55
CA PRO A 30 36.00 29.52 -16.59
C PRO A 30 36.36 30.03 -17.99
N ASP A 31 35.68 29.49 -19.01
CA ASP A 31 34.88 30.31 -19.95
C ASP A 31 33.96 29.42 -20.81
N GLU A 32 32.86 29.98 -21.30
CA GLU A 32 31.97 29.34 -22.29
C GLU A 32 32.34 29.81 -23.71
N SER A 33 32.37 28.92 -24.71
CA SER A 33 31.78 29.19 -26.04
C SER A 33 31.85 28.04 -27.07
N LEU A 34 30.68 27.78 -27.66
CA LEU A 34 30.41 27.53 -29.09
C LEU A 34 31.19 26.48 -29.92
N ALA A 35 30.39 25.50 -30.37
CA ALA A 35 30.19 25.13 -31.78
C ALA A 35 31.17 24.17 -32.52
N SER A 36 30.68 22.93 -32.65
CA SER A 36 30.59 22.16 -33.92
C SER A 36 31.78 21.29 -34.39
N PRO A 37 31.54 20.27 -35.26
CA PRO A 37 32.44 19.11 -35.46
C PRO A 37 32.97 19.05 -36.92
N PRO A 38 33.36 17.89 -37.53
CA PRO A 38 33.84 16.59 -37.01
C PRO A 38 35.23 16.19 -37.60
N ARG A 39 35.76 14.98 -37.30
CA ARG A 39 36.15 13.94 -38.30
C ARG A 39 36.93 12.72 -37.77
N HIS A 40 36.82 11.64 -38.54
CA HIS A 40 37.50 10.33 -38.59
C HIS A 40 38.86 10.11 -37.89
N GLY A 41 39.05 8.87 -37.39
CA GLY A 41 40.38 8.32 -37.07
C GLY A 41 40.39 6.83 -36.65
N HIS A 42 40.82 5.96 -37.56
CA HIS A 42 41.22 4.54 -37.40
C HIS A 42 42.30 4.31 -36.30
N SER A 43 42.60 3.11 -35.76
CA SER A 43 41.98 1.76 -35.73
C SER A 43 42.87 0.75 -34.97
N SER A 44 42.30 -0.17 -34.16
CA SER A 44 42.83 -1.53 -33.79
C SER A 44 41.86 -2.15 -32.76
N GLN A 45 41.25 -3.32 -32.97
CA GLN A 45 41.75 -4.71 -33.07
C GLN A 45 42.00 -5.43 -31.72
N LEU A 46 40.91 -6.02 -31.19
CA LEU A 46 40.87 -7.33 -30.50
C LEU A 46 41.51 -7.42 -29.08
N PRO A 47 41.21 -8.47 -28.26
CA PRO A 47 40.46 -9.70 -28.57
C PRO A 47 39.13 -9.89 -27.82
N ILE A 48 38.44 -10.98 -28.18
CA ILE A 48 37.15 -11.44 -27.64
C ILE A 48 37.36 -12.16 -26.31
N ALA A 49 36.54 -11.83 -25.30
CA ALA A 49 36.25 -12.70 -24.16
C ALA A 49 34.74 -12.65 -23.86
N GLY A 50 34.06 -13.80 -23.92
CA GLY A 50 32.61 -13.85 -23.82
C GLY A 50 32.10 -13.97 -22.39
N ALA A 51 31.23 -13.06 -21.96
CA ALA A 51 30.41 -13.20 -20.76
C ALA A 51 28.95 -12.86 -21.11
N ARG A 52 28.03 -13.81 -20.91
CA ARG A 52 26.59 -13.55 -21.02
C ARG A 52 26.15 -12.73 -19.79
N PRO A 53 25.48 -11.57 -19.94
CA PRO A 53 24.72 -11.03 -18.82
C PRO A 53 23.58 -12.00 -18.49
N ALA A 54 23.37 -12.26 -17.21
CA ALA A 54 22.27 -13.13 -16.77
C ALA A 54 20.92 -12.46 -17.05
N SER A 55 19.93 -13.25 -17.43
CA SER A 55 18.55 -12.79 -17.62
C SER A 55 17.98 -12.25 -16.31
N ILE A 56 17.64 -10.95 -16.30
CA ILE A 56 16.78 -10.40 -15.26
C ILE A 56 15.39 -11.00 -15.49
N SER A 57 14.99 -11.96 -14.65
CA SER A 57 13.65 -12.50 -14.65
C SER A 57 12.69 -11.44 -14.11
N SER A 58 11.97 -10.77 -15.00
CA SER A 58 10.75 -10.05 -14.65
C SER A 58 9.77 -11.05 -14.04
N ALA A 59 9.53 -10.94 -12.73
CA ALA A 59 8.62 -11.83 -12.04
C ALA A 59 7.21 -11.70 -12.65
N ALA A 60 6.53 -12.83 -12.83
CA ALA A 60 5.09 -12.81 -13.09
C ALA A 60 4.41 -12.04 -11.94
N GLY A 61 3.54 -11.09 -12.29
CA GLY A 61 2.95 -10.13 -11.34
C GLY A 61 1.98 -10.77 -10.35
N HIS A 62 2.51 -11.53 -9.38
CA HIS A 62 1.72 -12.16 -8.34
C HIS A 62 1.25 -11.09 -7.34
N ARG A 63 -0.05 -10.83 -7.34
CA ARG A 63 -0.70 -9.72 -6.63
C ARG A 63 -0.85 -10.07 -5.14
N GLU A 64 0.19 -9.84 -4.34
CA GLU A 64 0.09 -10.03 -2.89
C GLU A 64 -1.05 -9.15 -2.31
N PRO A 65 -2.01 -9.73 -1.57
CA PRO A 65 -3.13 -8.96 -1.03
C PRO A 65 -2.68 -8.14 0.20
N ILE A 66 -2.56 -6.82 0.01
CA ILE A 66 -2.47 -5.88 1.13
C ILE A 66 -3.74 -6.04 1.98
N ARG A 67 -3.57 -6.42 3.25
CA ARG A 67 -4.70 -6.71 4.15
C ARG A 67 -5.52 -5.47 4.49
N SER A 68 -6.62 -5.26 3.76
CA SER A 68 -7.73 -4.44 4.26
C SER A 68 -8.49 -5.24 5.33
N PHE A 69 -8.44 -4.76 6.58
CA PHE A 69 -9.22 -5.34 7.68
C PHE A 69 -10.66 -4.82 7.64
N ILE A 70 -11.47 -5.37 6.72
CA ILE A 70 -12.92 -5.21 6.74
C ILE A 70 -13.53 -6.59 7.00
N HIS A 71 -14.07 -6.79 8.20
CA HIS A 71 -14.94 -7.92 8.49
C HIS A 71 -16.31 -7.68 7.85
N GLY A 72 -16.46 -8.09 6.58
CA GLY A 72 -17.75 -8.17 5.93
C GLY A 72 -18.58 -9.30 6.54
N SER A 73 -19.37 -9.00 7.56
CA SER A 73 -20.31 -9.94 8.18
C SER A 73 -21.54 -10.13 7.30
N VAL A 74 -21.37 -10.81 6.16
CA VAL A 74 -22.51 -11.30 5.37
C VAL A 74 -23.07 -12.52 6.08
N ARG A 75 -24.34 -12.42 6.46
CA ARG A 75 -25.13 -13.51 7.07
C ARG A 75 -25.84 -14.28 5.96
N ASP A 76 -26.08 -15.56 6.17
CA ASP A 76 -26.58 -16.47 5.13
C ASP A 76 -27.93 -16.02 4.55
N LEU A 77 -27.91 -15.65 3.27
CA LEU A 77 -29.07 -15.44 2.40
C LEU A 77 -28.82 -16.17 1.06
N ALA A 78 -28.35 -17.41 1.16
CA ALA A 78 -28.02 -18.28 0.04
C ALA A 78 -29.02 -19.46 -0.02
N ASP A 79 -30.29 -19.15 -0.25
CA ASP A 79 -31.36 -20.15 -0.48
C ASP A 79 -32.55 -19.59 -1.29
N SER A 80 -32.30 -18.65 -2.21
CA SER A 80 -33.12 -18.39 -3.41
C SER A 80 -32.34 -17.54 -4.42
N VAL A 81 -32.77 -17.55 -5.69
CA VAL A 81 -32.14 -16.84 -6.83
C VAL A 81 -30.72 -17.32 -7.18
N SER A 82 -30.63 -18.38 -7.99
CA SER A 82 -29.38 -18.92 -8.53
C SER A 82 -28.89 -18.15 -9.76
N THR A 83 -28.22 -17.01 -9.56
CA THR A 83 -27.49 -16.32 -10.65
C THR A 83 -26.11 -16.95 -10.87
N ALA A 84 -25.99 -17.79 -11.91
CA ALA A 84 -24.73 -18.43 -12.25
C ALA A 84 -23.65 -17.40 -12.67
N PRO A 85 -22.41 -17.47 -12.16
CA PRO A 85 -21.38 -16.47 -12.44
C PRO A 85 -20.84 -16.61 -13.87
N ILE A 86 -21.07 -15.59 -14.70
CA ILE A 86 -20.45 -15.48 -16.03
C ILE A 86 -19.03 -14.90 -15.87
N ASP A 87 -18.04 -15.72 -16.21
CA ASP A 87 -16.60 -15.48 -16.09
C ASP A 87 -16.08 -14.45 -17.12
N SER A 88 -15.19 -13.54 -16.73
CA SER A 88 -14.58 -12.58 -17.67
C SER A 88 -13.67 -13.25 -18.71
N ILE A 89 -13.12 -14.43 -18.42
CA ILE A 89 -12.43 -15.29 -19.38
C ILE A 89 -13.42 -15.89 -20.38
N GLN A 90 -14.65 -16.23 -19.96
CA GLN A 90 -15.71 -16.65 -20.87
C GLN A 90 -16.16 -15.49 -21.77
N ASN A 91 -16.30 -14.28 -21.23
CA ASN A 91 -16.51 -13.06 -22.04
C ASN A 91 -15.38 -12.87 -23.06
N ALA A 92 -14.11 -12.97 -22.64
CA ALA A 92 -12.96 -12.84 -23.55
C ALA A 92 -12.92 -13.93 -24.63
N ARG A 93 -13.32 -15.17 -24.31
CA ARG A 93 -13.49 -16.26 -25.28
C ARG A 93 -14.63 -15.98 -26.26
N SER A 94 -15.74 -15.39 -25.82
CA SER A 94 -16.83 -14.95 -26.69
C SER A 94 -16.39 -13.82 -27.62
N VAL A 95 -15.62 -12.85 -27.12
CA VAL A 95 -15.02 -11.76 -27.94
C VAL A 95 -14.11 -12.35 -29.01
N ARG A 96 -13.24 -13.32 -28.67
CA ARG A 96 -12.43 -14.08 -29.64
C ARG A 96 -13.25 -14.88 -30.65
N GLN A 97 -14.40 -15.40 -30.25
CA GLN A 97 -15.32 -16.09 -31.14
C GLN A 97 -15.95 -15.13 -32.16
N ASP A 98 -16.51 -14.01 -31.70
CA ASP A 98 -17.04 -12.96 -32.55
C ASP A 98 -15.95 -12.42 -33.51
N THR A 99 -14.70 -12.22 -33.04
CA THR A 99 -13.55 -11.86 -33.89
C THR A 99 -13.34 -12.86 -35.03
N ALA A 100 -13.39 -14.17 -34.75
CA ALA A 100 -13.23 -15.22 -35.75
C ALA A 100 -14.41 -15.30 -36.74
N GLU A 101 -15.64 -15.17 -36.22
CA GLU A 101 -16.88 -15.21 -37.00
C GLU A 101 -16.97 -14.01 -37.96
N LEU A 102 -16.72 -12.79 -37.47
CA LEU A 102 -16.71 -11.54 -38.26
C LEU A 102 -15.60 -11.53 -39.33
N ALA A 103 -14.41 -12.04 -39.02
CA ALA A 103 -13.33 -12.18 -40.00
C ALA A 103 -13.67 -13.19 -41.12
N THR A 104 -14.30 -14.31 -40.76
CA THR A 104 -14.71 -15.34 -41.73
C THR A 104 -15.88 -14.85 -42.60
N TYR A 105 -16.82 -14.08 -42.03
CA TYR A 105 -17.97 -13.53 -42.75
C TYR A 105 -17.56 -12.68 -43.97
N LEU A 106 -16.50 -11.86 -43.84
CA LEU A 106 -15.97 -11.01 -44.91
C LEU A 106 -15.48 -11.78 -46.16
N LEU A 107 -15.08 -13.04 -45.98
CA LEU A 107 -14.52 -13.92 -47.00
C LEU A 107 -15.56 -14.90 -47.57
N SER A 108 -16.64 -15.14 -46.83
CA SER A 108 -17.69 -16.09 -47.19
C SER A 108 -18.45 -15.67 -48.46
N ASP A 109 -18.90 -16.66 -49.24
CA ASP A 109 -19.64 -16.39 -50.48
C ASP A 109 -21.12 -16.05 -50.15
N PRO A 110 -21.75 -15.05 -50.79
CA PRO A 110 -23.17 -14.75 -50.62
C PRO A 110 -24.13 -15.93 -50.90
N GLN A 111 -23.71 -16.99 -51.60
CA GLN A 111 -24.49 -18.22 -51.75
C GLN A 111 -24.31 -19.22 -50.58
N THR A 112 -23.28 -19.03 -49.75
CA THR A 112 -22.94 -19.88 -48.60
C THR A 112 -23.31 -19.25 -47.25
N GLN A 113 -24.17 -18.22 -47.23
CA GLN A 113 -24.61 -17.50 -46.02
C GLN A 113 -25.51 -18.37 -45.11
N GLN A 114 -24.92 -19.32 -44.38
CA GLN A 114 -25.63 -20.17 -43.41
C GLN A 114 -25.90 -19.50 -42.04
N ASN A 115 -25.33 -18.32 -41.75
CA ASN A 115 -25.42 -17.68 -40.42
C ASN A 115 -25.59 -16.15 -40.48
N SER A 116 -26.71 -15.64 -41.00
CA SER A 116 -27.18 -14.27 -40.71
C SER A 116 -27.46 -14.05 -39.21
N ALA A 117 -27.67 -15.14 -38.46
CA ALA A 117 -27.79 -15.18 -37.01
C ALA A 117 -26.66 -14.45 -36.26
N ILE A 118 -25.46 -14.31 -36.82
CA ILE A 118 -24.35 -13.57 -36.19
C ILE A 118 -24.64 -12.06 -36.12
N LEU A 119 -25.34 -11.53 -37.13
CA LEU A 119 -25.72 -10.11 -37.21
C LEU A 119 -27.04 -9.84 -36.47
N GLN A 120 -27.90 -10.86 -36.36
CA GLN A 120 -29.12 -10.84 -35.55
C GLN A 120 -28.87 -11.19 -34.07
N ARG A 121 -27.66 -11.65 -33.71
CA ARG A 121 -27.20 -11.82 -32.32
C ARG A 121 -26.91 -10.45 -31.68
N ALA A 122 -28.00 -9.69 -31.49
CA ALA A 122 -28.14 -8.88 -30.29
C ALA A 122 -27.88 -9.77 -29.05
N ARG A 123 -27.51 -9.17 -27.93
CA ARG A 123 -27.19 -9.92 -26.71
C ARG A 123 -28.34 -10.85 -26.35
N VAL A 124 -28.01 -12.08 -25.94
CA VAL A 124 -29.01 -13.03 -25.44
C VAL A 124 -29.61 -12.42 -24.18
N SER A 125 -30.81 -11.87 -24.32
CA SER A 125 -31.61 -11.43 -23.18
C SER A 125 -31.87 -12.64 -22.30
N TYR A 126 -31.39 -12.61 -21.05
CA TYR A 126 -31.58 -13.71 -20.12
C TYR A 126 -33.06 -13.88 -19.69
N GLN A 127 -33.92 -12.93 -20.08
CA GLN A 127 -35.38 -12.99 -19.91
C GLN A 127 -36.04 -14.09 -20.75
N ASP A 128 -35.69 -14.22 -22.04
CA ASP A 128 -36.37 -15.13 -22.98
C ASP A 128 -36.10 -16.62 -22.68
N SER A 129 -35.14 -16.92 -21.81
CA SER A 129 -34.83 -18.28 -21.33
C SER A 129 -35.51 -18.67 -20.02
N ILE A 130 -36.30 -17.79 -19.40
CA ILE A 130 -36.97 -18.05 -18.11
C ILE A 130 -38.48 -18.29 -18.29
N ASP A 131 -39.13 -17.63 -19.26
CA ASP A 131 -40.58 -17.69 -19.50
C ASP A 131 -41.08 -19.01 -20.14
N SER A 132 -40.49 -20.16 -19.81
CA SER A 132 -40.90 -21.49 -20.32
C SER A 132 -41.06 -22.61 -19.27
N GLU A 133 -40.70 -22.39 -18.00
CA GLU A 133 -40.85 -23.41 -16.93
C GLU A 133 -41.53 -22.90 -15.63
N VAL A 134 -42.32 -21.82 -15.68
CA VAL A 134 -43.18 -21.43 -14.53
C VAL A 134 -44.58 -20.98 -14.99
N THR A 135 -45.52 -21.93 -15.06
CA THR A 135 -46.96 -21.63 -15.01
C THR A 135 -47.71 -22.70 -14.23
N ASP A 136 -48.06 -22.42 -12.97
CA ASP A 136 -49.38 -22.76 -12.45
C ASP A 136 -49.78 -21.91 -11.23
N ASP A 137 -51.09 -21.89 -10.94
CA ASP A 137 -51.79 -21.34 -9.77
C ASP A 137 -51.73 -19.83 -9.42
N THR A 138 -52.82 -19.14 -9.81
CA THR A 138 -53.55 -18.07 -9.05
C THR A 138 -52.98 -16.63 -8.91
N SER A 139 -53.78 -15.54 -8.96
CA SER A 139 -55.15 -15.33 -9.46
C SER A 139 -55.60 -13.83 -9.54
N ILE A 140 -56.32 -13.47 -10.62
CA ILE A 140 -57.39 -12.42 -10.72
C ILE A 140 -57.01 -10.90 -10.91
N VAL A 141 -57.82 -10.21 -11.75
CA VAL A 141 -57.95 -8.75 -12.09
C VAL A 141 -57.22 -8.17 -13.34
N ASP A 142 -57.97 -8.11 -14.45
CA ASP A 142 -58.15 -7.05 -15.48
C ASP A 142 -57.06 -6.49 -16.45
N ASN A 143 -57.34 -6.80 -17.73
CA ASN A 143 -57.54 -5.86 -18.87
C ASN A 143 -56.43 -5.49 -19.90
N THR A 144 -56.25 -6.42 -20.85
CA THR A 144 -56.47 -6.22 -22.31
C THR A 144 -55.61 -5.22 -23.13
N ARG A 145 -54.73 -5.73 -24.01
CA ARG A 145 -55.01 -5.91 -25.47
C ARG A 145 -53.82 -6.49 -26.28
N SER A 146 -54.06 -7.66 -26.88
CA SER A 146 -53.84 -8.05 -28.32
C SER A 146 -52.63 -7.48 -29.10
N SER A 147 -51.89 -8.26 -29.92
CA SER A 147 -52.07 -9.65 -30.38
C SER A 147 -50.80 -10.23 -31.02
N LYS A 148 -50.56 -11.54 -30.89
CA LYS A 148 -49.64 -12.32 -31.75
C LYS A 148 -50.44 -13.42 -32.48
N THR A 149 -50.09 -13.66 -33.74
CA THR A 149 -50.72 -14.70 -34.59
C THR A 149 -49.75 -15.87 -34.78
N ILE A 150 -50.26 -17.10 -34.69
CA ILE A 150 -49.48 -18.34 -34.90
C ILE A 150 -49.46 -18.66 -36.40
N ILE A 151 -48.38 -19.29 -36.88
CA ILE A 151 -48.22 -19.78 -38.25
C ILE A 151 -48.30 -21.30 -38.23
N GLU A 152 -49.22 -21.88 -39.01
CA GLU A 152 -49.32 -23.32 -39.22
C GLU A 152 -48.17 -23.87 -40.08
N VAL A 153 -47.80 -25.13 -39.85
CA VAL A 153 -46.97 -25.94 -40.75
C VAL A 153 -47.68 -27.27 -40.98
N SER A 154 -47.84 -27.67 -42.24
CA SER A 154 -48.65 -28.83 -42.63
C SER A 154 -47.89 -30.16 -42.56
N GLU A 155 -48.56 -31.22 -42.12
CA GLU A 155 -48.02 -32.58 -42.07
C GLU A 155 -48.15 -33.34 -43.40
N PRO A 156 -47.26 -34.32 -43.69
CA PRO A 156 -47.44 -35.29 -44.77
C PRO A 156 -48.37 -36.47 -44.34
N PRO A 157 -49.01 -37.18 -45.29
CA PRO A 157 -50.07 -38.14 -44.98
C PRO A 157 -49.58 -39.50 -44.47
N SER A 158 -50.37 -40.11 -43.59
CA SER A 158 -50.27 -41.51 -43.16
C SER A 158 -51.27 -42.41 -43.91
N PRO A 159 -50.99 -43.72 -44.09
CA PRO A 159 -51.97 -44.71 -44.54
C PRO A 159 -52.46 -45.63 -43.39
N ASP A 160 -53.78 -45.62 -43.16
CA ASP A 160 -54.72 -46.69 -42.77
C ASP A 160 -54.29 -47.87 -41.85
N GLY A 161 -55.10 -48.19 -40.83
CA GLY A 161 -55.11 -49.57 -40.28
C GLY A 161 -55.69 -49.89 -38.89
N HIS A 162 -56.92 -49.50 -38.56
CA HIS A 162 -57.80 -50.04 -37.47
C HIS A 162 -57.30 -50.17 -36.01
N ASP A 163 -58.03 -49.52 -35.08
CA ASP A 163 -58.86 -50.11 -34.01
C ASP A 163 -58.51 -51.56 -33.54
N ASP A 164 -58.33 -51.88 -32.25
CA ASP A 164 -59.14 -51.49 -31.08
C ASP A 164 -58.38 -51.48 -29.72
N GLU A 165 -58.97 -50.78 -28.74
CA GLU A 165 -58.94 -50.94 -27.26
C GLU A 165 -57.63 -51.09 -26.42
N HIS A 166 -57.39 -50.04 -25.62
CA HIS A 166 -56.95 -50.03 -24.20
C HIS A 166 -55.47 -50.20 -23.73
N GLU A 167 -55.13 -49.29 -22.79
CA GLU A 167 -54.14 -49.35 -21.68
C GLU A 167 -52.61 -49.45 -21.94
N ASP A 168 -51.99 -48.26 -21.89
CA ASP A 168 -50.74 -47.89 -21.16
C ASP A 168 -49.37 -48.57 -21.40
N ALA A 169 -48.33 -47.74 -21.17
CA ALA A 169 -46.93 -48.10 -20.91
C ALA A 169 -46.12 -48.85 -22.01
N GLY A 170 -45.61 -48.08 -22.99
CA GLY A 170 -44.44 -48.50 -23.77
C GLY A 170 -43.12 -48.44 -22.97
N PRO A 171 -42.23 -49.46 -23.03
CA PRO A 171 -40.91 -49.42 -22.42
C PRO A 171 -39.81 -48.96 -23.40
N SER A 172 -39.00 -47.99 -23.01
CA SER A 172 -37.90 -47.48 -23.84
C SER A 172 -36.69 -48.43 -23.89
N VAL A 173 -36.02 -48.49 -25.05
CA VAL A 173 -34.97 -49.47 -25.36
C VAL A 173 -33.60 -49.11 -24.75
N ILE A 174 -33.56 -48.97 -23.42
CA ILE A 174 -32.36 -49.23 -22.60
C ILE A 174 -32.58 -50.45 -21.68
N ALA A 175 -33.76 -51.08 -21.75
CA ALA A 175 -34.02 -52.48 -21.37
C ALA A 175 -33.27 -53.51 -22.27
N ASN A 176 -31.99 -53.25 -22.53
CA ASN A 176 -31.02 -54.18 -23.08
C ASN A 176 -29.61 -53.91 -22.52
N LEU A 177 -29.22 -52.65 -22.27
CA LEU A 177 -27.79 -52.33 -22.10
C LEU A 177 -27.33 -51.31 -21.05
N LEU A 178 -28.19 -50.62 -20.27
CA LEU A 178 -27.68 -49.73 -19.20
C LEU A 178 -28.67 -49.42 -18.05
N LYS A 179 -28.80 -50.32 -17.07
CA LYS A 179 -29.29 -50.00 -15.71
C LYS A 179 -28.94 -51.09 -14.69
N ARG A 180 -28.21 -50.73 -13.62
CA ARG A 180 -28.00 -51.55 -12.41
C ARG A 180 -27.88 -50.64 -11.19
N SER A 181 -28.89 -50.67 -10.32
CA SER A 181 -28.83 -50.16 -8.94
C SER A 181 -29.99 -50.75 -8.12
N PRO A 182 -29.76 -51.15 -6.86
CA PRO A 182 -30.81 -51.39 -5.87
C PRO A 182 -30.98 -50.18 -4.90
N PRO A 183 -32.12 -50.06 -4.17
CA PRO A 183 -32.50 -48.84 -3.45
C PRO A 183 -32.33 -48.93 -1.91
N GLN A 184 -32.93 -47.96 -1.19
CA GLN A 184 -32.89 -47.79 0.27
C GLN A 184 -34.02 -48.53 1.03
N SER A 185 -33.79 -48.74 2.33
CA SER A 185 -34.71 -48.90 3.50
C SER A 185 -36.24 -48.98 3.34
N ILE A 186 -36.90 -49.81 4.19
CA ILE A 186 -37.92 -49.38 5.20
C ILE A 186 -38.42 -50.55 6.12
N VAL A 187 -38.26 -50.37 7.45
CA VAL A 187 -39.18 -50.63 8.60
C VAL A 187 -39.74 -52.05 8.99
N GLN A 188 -39.39 -52.47 10.22
CA GLN A 188 -40.12 -53.28 11.26
C GLN A 188 -40.54 -54.77 11.01
N ASP A 189 -40.77 -55.62 12.03
CA ASP A 189 -40.92 -55.36 13.49
C ASP A 189 -40.45 -56.50 14.45
N HIS A 190 -40.31 -56.14 15.75
CA HIS A 190 -40.33 -56.98 16.98
C HIS A 190 -39.20 -58.02 17.20
N THR A 191 -38.70 -58.33 18.43
CA THR A 191 -39.16 -57.99 19.81
C THR A 191 -38.00 -58.05 20.85
N ARG A 192 -37.93 -57.08 21.79
CA ARG A 192 -37.59 -57.16 23.26
C ARG A 192 -36.25 -57.83 23.73
N VAL A 193 -35.61 -57.44 24.86
CA VAL A 193 -35.97 -56.55 25.99
C VAL A 193 -34.72 -55.95 26.70
N GLU A 194 -34.87 -54.75 27.32
CA GLU A 194 -34.18 -54.10 28.49
C GLU A 194 -32.73 -54.46 28.92
N ASP A 195 -31.89 -53.59 29.52
CA ASP A 195 -31.74 -52.11 29.71
C ASP A 195 -30.33 -51.91 30.39
N GLY A 196 -29.65 -50.76 30.54
CA GLY A 196 -29.89 -49.35 30.17
C GLY A 196 -28.93 -48.37 30.85
N ARG A 197 -29.26 -47.07 30.72
CA ARG A 197 -28.88 -45.89 31.56
C ARG A 197 -27.40 -45.53 31.89
N ASP A 198 -26.97 -44.46 31.21
CA ASP A 198 -26.76 -43.10 31.79
C ASP A 198 -25.38 -42.64 32.35
N ASN A 199 -25.20 -41.31 32.26
CA ASN A 199 -24.15 -40.37 32.72
C ASN A 199 -23.04 -40.82 33.71
N GLY A 200 -21.84 -40.20 33.59
CA GLY A 200 -20.81 -40.25 34.63
C GLY A 200 -19.57 -39.37 34.38
N ASP A 201 -19.39 -38.35 35.23
CA ASP A 201 -18.24 -37.43 35.27
C ASP A 201 -16.93 -38.02 35.85
N ASP A 202 -15.81 -37.55 35.30
CA ASP A 202 -14.58 -37.08 35.99
C ASP A 202 -13.71 -38.05 36.85
N HIS A 203 -12.48 -37.57 37.11
CA HIS A 203 -11.52 -37.91 38.17
C HIS A 203 -10.64 -39.18 38.11
N ARG A 204 -9.36 -38.90 37.82
CA ARG A 204 -8.17 -39.20 38.66
C ARG A 204 -7.58 -40.62 38.79
N GLU A 205 -6.30 -40.66 38.37
CA GLU A 205 -5.10 -41.06 39.15
C GLU A 205 -4.81 -42.53 39.54
N GLN A 206 -3.63 -42.94 39.09
CA GLN A 206 -2.53 -43.61 39.84
C GLN A 206 -2.37 -45.14 39.84
N VAL A 207 -1.08 -45.53 39.73
CA VAL A 207 -0.39 -46.74 40.27
C VAL A 207 -0.78 -48.08 39.60
N GLU A 208 0.11 -48.81 38.89
CA GLU A 208 1.36 -49.48 39.33
C GLU A 208 1.13 -50.62 40.36
N GLN A 209 1.90 -51.71 40.48
CA GLN A 209 2.92 -52.38 39.65
C GLN A 209 3.05 -53.83 40.20
N VAL A 210 3.12 -54.87 39.36
CA VAL A 210 3.56 -56.25 39.71
C VAL A 210 4.20 -56.85 38.43
N GLU A 211 5.53 -56.95 38.30
CA GLU A 211 6.38 -58.12 38.66
C GLU A 211 6.02 -59.44 37.90
N GLN A 212 6.95 -60.28 37.39
CA GLN A 212 8.42 -60.36 37.58
C GLN A 212 9.15 -61.21 36.48
N ARG A 213 10.49 -60.99 36.35
CA ARG A 213 11.58 -61.95 35.98
C ARG A 213 11.84 -62.50 34.54
N ARG A 214 12.94 -61.98 33.97
CA ARG A 214 14.24 -62.65 33.60
C ARG A 214 14.46 -63.43 32.27
N VAL A 215 15.35 -62.83 31.44
CA VAL A 215 16.64 -63.35 30.88
C VAL A 215 16.68 -64.55 29.90
N ALA A 216 17.12 -64.29 28.65
CA ALA A 216 18.19 -65.03 27.92
C ALA A 216 18.64 -64.28 26.61
N HIS A 217 19.85 -64.58 26.10
CA HIS A 217 20.47 -64.13 24.83
C HIS A 217 20.68 -65.35 23.89
N PRO A 218 20.86 -65.24 22.53
CA PRO A 218 22.13 -64.80 21.87
C PRO A 218 21.97 -64.07 20.48
N THR A 219 22.94 -63.28 19.96
CA THR A 219 23.98 -63.49 18.88
C THR A 219 23.47 -63.84 17.45
N GLU A 220 24.15 -63.63 16.29
CA GLU A 220 25.51 -63.19 15.82
C GLU A 220 25.31 -62.53 14.40
N ASP A 221 26.03 -61.49 13.91
CA ASP A 221 27.35 -61.45 13.21
C ASP A 221 27.49 -62.26 11.89
N ALA A 222 28.29 -61.90 10.85
CA ALA A 222 29.05 -60.67 10.50
C ALA A 222 29.00 -60.46 8.93
N THR A 223 29.97 -60.09 8.06
CA THR A 223 31.46 -59.93 7.99
C THR A 223 31.88 -58.85 6.94
N GLU A 224 33.17 -58.51 6.82
CA GLU A 224 33.75 -57.47 5.93
C GLU A 224 34.49 -57.99 4.67
N GLN A 225 34.90 -57.08 3.76
CA GLN A 225 36.26 -57.05 3.16
C GLN A 225 36.64 -55.65 2.62
N THR A 226 37.94 -55.39 2.38
CA THR A 226 38.57 -54.05 2.51
C THR A 226 39.27 -53.49 1.21
N PRO A 227 40.38 -52.71 1.22
CA PRO A 227 40.34 -51.26 0.96
C PRO A 227 41.31 -50.75 -0.16
N LEU A 228 41.40 -49.41 -0.40
CA LEU A 228 42.66 -48.66 -0.71
C LEU A 228 42.48 -47.12 -0.90
N LEU A 229 43.36 -46.34 -0.24
CA LEU A 229 44.09 -45.08 -0.62
C LEU A 229 43.62 -44.22 -1.84
N THR A 230 43.62 -42.87 -1.88
CA THR A 230 43.95 -41.76 -0.92
C THR A 230 43.26 -40.42 -1.31
N ARG A 231 43.31 -39.40 -0.43
CA ARG A 231 42.94 -37.97 -0.61
C ARG A 231 43.22 -37.32 -1.98
N ILE A 232 42.34 -36.39 -2.38
CA ILE A 232 42.61 -34.94 -2.58
C ILE A 232 41.28 -34.16 -2.44
N SER A 233 41.33 -32.86 -2.07
CA SER A 233 40.15 -32.05 -1.73
C SER A 233 40.03 -30.74 -2.53
N SER A 234 38.85 -30.44 -3.08
CA SER A 234 38.51 -29.12 -3.64
C SER A 234 36.99 -28.88 -3.68
N ASN A 235 36.59 -27.60 -3.77
CA ASN A 235 35.20 -27.12 -3.65
C ASN A 235 34.24 -27.62 -4.77
N GLY A 236 32.96 -27.83 -4.44
CA GLY A 236 31.89 -28.10 -5.42
C GLY A 236 30.47 -27.97 -4.82
N ARG A 237 29.69 -27.00 -5.29
CA ARG A 237 28.37 -26.56 -4.77
C ARG A 237 27.20 -27.54 -4.96
N GLN A 238 26.22 -27.40 -4.06
CA GLN A 238 24.75 -27.51 -4.26
C GLN A 238 24.08 -28.88 -4.52
N SER A 239 23.04 -29.15 -3.71
CA SER A 239 21.76 -29.67 -4.19
C SER A 239 20.60 -28.99 -3.45
N TYR A 240 19.37 -29.21 -3.90
CA TYR A 240 18.17 -28.42 -3.58
C TYR A 240 17.49 -28.82 -2.25
N SER A 241 16.72 -27.89 -1.68
CA SER A 241 15.61 -28.16 -0.76
C SER A 241 14.39 -27.36 -1.20
N ASP A 242 13.22 -28.00 -1.28
CA ASP A 242 12.03 -27.43 -1.89
C ASP A 242 11.18 -26.56 -0.92
N LEU A 243 10.20 -25.84 -1.46
CA LEU A 243 9.34 -24.89 -0.76
C LEU A 243 7.88 -25.37 -0.71
N GLU A 244 7.44 -25.90 0.44
CA GLU A 244 6.02 -25.80 0.81
C GLU A 244 5.82 -25.69 2.32
N GLY A 245 4.68 -25.13 2.73
CA GLY A 245 4.57 -24.44 4.02
C GLY A 245 3.80 -25.17 5.11
N GLN A 246 4.45 -25.38 6.26
CA GLN A 246 3.77 -25.41 7.56
C GLN A 246 4.46 -24.47 8.56
N LYS A 247 3.72 -23.49 9.07
CA LYS A 247 4.12 -22.73 10.27
C LYS A 247 3.91 -23.61 11.49
N SER A 248 4.98 -24.13 12.08
CA SER A 248 4.93 -24.74 13.41
C SER A 248 4.46 -23.69 14.43
N GLN A 249 3.24 -23.82 14.94
CA GLN A 249 2.78 -23.04 16.08
C GLN A 249 3.48 -23.54 17.36
N THR A 250 4.66 -23.00 17.66
CA THR A 250 5.27 -23.15 18.98
C THR A 250 4.40 -22.44 20.01
N ARG A 251 3.55 -23.23 20.67
CA ARG A 251 2.62 -22.80 21.73
C ARG A 251 3.41 -22.44 22.99
N HIS A 252 4.10 -21.30 22.96
CA HIS A 252 4.97 -20.84 24.04
C HIS A 252 4.22 -20.69 25.36
N LEU A 253 4.46 -21.62 26.29
CA LEU A 253 4.18 -21.38 27.71
C LEU A 253 5.15 -20.32 28.22
N TRP A 254 4.58 -19.20 28.64
CA TRP A 254 5.27 -17.98 29.12
C TRP A 254 6.26 -18.25 30.27
N LEU A 255 6.05 -19.30 31.06
CA LEU A 255 6.94 -19.70 32.16
C LEU A 255 8.37 -20.10 31.72
N SER A 256 8.55 -20.68 30.52
CA SER A 256 9.87 -21.19 30.10
C SER A 256 10.95 -20.12 30.03
N GLY A 257 10.61 -18.92 29.54
CA GLY A 257 11.56 -17.80 29.46
C GLY A 257 11.97 -17.23 30.81
N LEU A 258 11.09 -17.28 31.83
CA LEU A 258 11.44 -16.88 33.19
C LEU A 258 12.36 -17.90 33.87
N VAL A 259 12.13 -19.20 33.64
CA VAL A 259 13.02 -20.27 34.13
C VAL A 259 14.40 -20.19 33.48
N GLU A 260 14.48 -19.91 32.16
CA GLU A 260 15.77 -19.82 31.46
C GLU A 260 16.59 -18.58 31.85
N VAL A 261 15.93 -17.44 32.12
CA VAL A 261 16.59 -16.25 32.69
C VAL A 261 17.01 -16.52 34.14
N GLY A 262 16.16 -17.20 34.92
CA GLY A 262 16.48 -17.67 36.27
C GLY A 262 17.75 -18.51 36.31
N HIS A 263 17.81 -19.58 35.52
CA HIS A 263 18.99 -20.45 35.46
C HIS A 263 20.25 -19.72 34.96
N LYS A 264 20.16 -18.82 33.97
CA LYS A 264 21.34 -18.03 33.52
C LYS A 264 21.80 -16.99 34.54
N MET A 265 20.93 -16.58 35.46
CA MET A 265 21.27 -15.74 36.60
C MET A 265 21.85 -16.60 37.74
N GLU A 266 21.27 -17.78 38.01
CA GLU A 266 21.82 -18.78 38.93
C GLU A 266 23.21 -19.25 38.51
N GLU A 267 23.51 -19.56 37.25
CA GLU A 267 24.86 -19.96 36.82
C GLU A 267 25.89 -18.88 37.14
N ARG A 268 25.56 -17.60 36.91
CA ARG A 268 26.45 -16.47 37.19
C ARG A 268 26.60 -16.21 38.70
N VAL A 269 25.54 -16.39 39.48
CA VAL A 269 25.56 -16.26 40.94
C VAL A 269 26.25 -17.47 41.60
N ALA A 270 26.08 -18.68 41.08
CA ALA A 270 26.73 -19.90 41.55
C ALA A 270 28.24 -19.90 41.28
N VAL A 271 28.69 -19.25 40.20
CA VAL A 271 30.12 -18.93 39.98
C VAL A 271 30.64 -17.97 41.05
N VAL A 272 29.84 -17.03 41.56
CA VAL A 272 30.22 -16.16 42.70
C VAL A 272 30.15 -16.88 44.05
N ILE A 273 29.28 -17.89 44.20
CA ILE A 273 29.10 -18.63 45.47
C ILE A 273 30.07 -19.81 45.64
N ASN A 274 30.73 -20.31 44.57
CA ASN A 274 31.70 -21.41 44.63
C ASN A 274 33.18 -20.95 44.59
N PRO A 275 33.83 -20.65 45.73
CA PRO A 275 35.20 -20.12 45.76
C PRO A 275 36.29 -21.09 45.25
N LYS A 276 35.99 -22.38 45.07
CA LYS A 276 36.94 -23.39 44.57
C LYS A 276 37.08 -23.45 43.04
N LYS A 277 36.33 -22.64 42.28
CA LYS A 277 36.44 -22.56 40.79
C LYS A 277 36.82 -21.16 40.27
N TRP A 278 37.28 -20.26 41.15
CA TRP A 278 37.67 -18.90 40.76
C TRP A 278 39.02 -18.87 40.06
N ASP A 279 39.00 -18.80 38.72
CA ASP A 279 40.15 -18.30 37.97
C ASP A 279 40.34 -16.81 38.31
N ARG A 280 41.46 -16.52 38.96
CA ARG A 280 41.81 -15.20 39.51
C ARG A 280 41.93 -14.14 38.40
N HIS A 281 42.32 -14.52 37.18
CA HIS A 281 42.36 -13.61 36.03
C HIS A 281 40.97 -13.34 35.46
N ALA A 282 40.14 -14.36 35.31
CA ALA A 282 38.76 -14.18 34.85
C ALA A 282 37.94 -13.32 35.83
N LEU A 283 38.16 -13.49 37.13
CA LEU A 283 37.48 -12.71 38.17
C LEU A 283 37.99 -11.26 38.20
N TRP A 284 39.31 -11.01 38.09
CA TRP A 284 39.86 -9.66 37.98
C TRP A 284 39.37 -8.92 36.71
N ASN A 285 39.33 -9.62 35.57
CA ASN A 285 38.85 -9.04 34.32
C ASN A 285 37.36 -8.65 34.39
N ASN A 286 36.50 -9.53 34.93
CA ASN A 286 35.06 -9.30 34.96
C ASN A 286 34.59 -8.42 36.13
N ALA A 287 35.23 -8.49 37.29
CA ALA A 287 34.79 -7.78 38.49
C ALA A 287 35.55 -6.46 38.77
N VAL A 288 36.70 -6.22 38.13
CA VAL A 288 37.50 -4.98 38.33
C VAL A 288 37.70 -4.22 37.02
N LEU A 289 38.34 -4.84 36.01
CA LEU A 289 38.64 -4.15 34.74
C LEU A 289 37.39 -3.76 33.95
N THR A 290 36.41 -4.66 33.83
CA THR A 290 35.19 -4.38 33.05
C THR A 290 34.37 -3.23 33.68
N PRO A 291 34.07 -3.21 34.99
CA PRO A 291 33.49 -2.04 35.65
C PRO A 291 34.34 -0.78 35.51
N ALA A 292 35.66 -0.86 35.73
CA ALA A 292 36.55 0.29 35.64
C ALA A 292 36.54 0.94 34.24
N SER A 293 36.48 0.13 33.17
CA SER A 293 36.35 0.63 31.79
C SER A 293 35.04 1.34 31.50
N CYS A 294 33.97 1.06 32.27
CA CYS A 294 32.68 1.73 32.16
C CYS A 294 32.59 3.02 32.99
N LEU A 295 33.48 3.26 33.97
CA LEU A 295 33.42 4.44 34.83
C LEU A 295 33.36 5.80 34.09
N PRO A 296 34.11 6.04 33.00
CA PRO A 296 34.01 7.31 32.25
C PRO A 296 32.62 7.52 31.63
N ALA A 297 32.00 6.45 31.10
CA ALA A 297 30.65 6.52 30.56
C ALA A 297 29.61 6.74 31.68
N VAL A 298 29.76 6.02 32.80
CA VAL A 298 28.91 6.16 33.99
C VAL A 298 28.99 7.58 34.56
N ALA A 299 30.18 8.19 34.63
CA ALA A 299 30.35 9.57 35.07
C ALA A 299 29.67 10.57 34.12
N VAL A 300 29.76 10.38 32.80
CA VAL A 300 29.05 11.23 31.81
C VAL A 300 27.53 11.04 31.90
N GLY A 301 27.03 9.80 32.03
CA GLY A 301 25.61 9.52 32.21
C GLY A 301 25.05 10.10 33.51
N LEU A 302 25.81 9.98 34.61
CA LEU A 302 25.43 10.53 35.91
C LEU A 302 25.38 12.06 35.89
N LEU A 303 26.34 12.70 35.21
CA LEU A 303 26.37 14.14 35.02
C LEU A 303 25.16 14.64 34.21
N LEU A 304 24.74 13.90 33.17
CA LEU A 304 23.49 14.19 32.45
C LEU A 304 22.27 14.01 33.36
N ASN A 305 22.16 12.88 34.07
CA ASN A 305 21.05 12.64 35.01
C ASN A 305 20.94 13.71 36.11
N ILE A 306 22.07 14.28 36.56
CA ILE A 306 22.10 15.42 37.50
C ILE A 306 21.60 16.70 36.83
N LEU A 307 22.06 17.03 35.61
CA LEU A 307 21.61 18.20 34.87
C LEU A 307 20.10 18.12 34.56
N ASP A 308 19.62 16.94 34.17
CA ASP A 308 18.20 16.64 33.92
C ASP A 308 17.35 16.81 35.21
N ALA A 309 17.78 16.19 36.32
CA ALA A 309 17.10 16.32 37.61
C ALA A 309 16.99 17.78 38.09
N LEU A 310 18.08 18.55 37.94
CA LEU A 310 18.14 19.94 38.38
C LEU A 310 17.44 20.90 37.43
N SER A 311 17.27 20.54 36.15
CA SER A 311 16.53 21.34 35.18
C SER A 311 15.03 21.12 35.25
N TYR A 312 14.55 19.86 35.27
CA TYR A 312 13.11 19.56 35.17
C TYR A 312 12.55 18.67 36.28
N GLY A 313 13.35 17.79 36.89
CA GLY A 313 12.95 17.10 38.12
C GLY A 313 12.60 18.09 39.25
N MET A 314 13.30 19.22 39.33
CA MET A 314 13.01 20.28 40.31
C MET A 314 11.66 21.00 40.07
N ILE A 315 11.32 21.28 38.80
CA ILE A 315 10.06 21.95 38.43
C ILE A 315 8.92 20.97 38.13
N LEU A 316 9.03 19.70 38.56
CA LEU A 316 7.99 18.68 38.40
C LEU A 316 6.66 19.13 39.05
N PHE A 317 6.76 19.78 40.20
CA PHE A 317 5.67 20.48 40.86
C PHE A 317 5.72 21.99 40.53
N PRO A 318 4.58 22.69 40.45
CA PRO A 318 4.53 24.12 40.13
C PRO A 318 5.01 24.98 41.32
N LEU A 319 6.32 25.17 41.46
CA LEU A 319 6.95 25.79 42.63
C LEU A 319 6.50 27.24 42.90
N GLY A 320 6.01 27.97 41.89
CA GLY A 320 5.43 29.31 42.07
C GLY A 320 4.12 29.31 42.87
N LYS A 321 3.45 28.16 43.05
CA LYS A 321 2.28 28.03 43.93
C LYS A 321 2.71 27.73 45.38
N PRO A 322 2.25 28.50 46.40
CA PRO A 322 2.63 28.29 47.81
C PRO A 322 2.39 26.89 48.38
N ILE A 323 1.43 26.14 47.83
CA ILE A 323 1.16 24.73 48.20
C ILE A 323 2.34 23.80 47.85
N PHE A 324 3.05 24.10 46.75
CA PHE A 324 4.04 23.21 46.13
C PHE A 324 5.48 23.71 46.26
N SER A 325 5.72 24.95 46.72
CA SER A 325 7.03 25.62 46.76
C SER A 325 8.14 24.80 47.43
N HIS A 326 7.81 24.06 48.49
CA HIS A 326 8.75 23.24 49.27
C HIS A 326 9.01 21.84 48.66
N LEU A 327 8.34 21.45 47.57
CA LEU A 327 8.40 20.09 47.02
C LEU A 327 9.48 19.87 45.94
N GLY A 328 10.43 20.81 45.77
CA GLY A 328 11.57 20.65 44.86
C GLY A 328 12.45 19.43 45.18
N SER A 329 12.63 19.11 46.47
CA SER A 329 13.34 17.89 46.92
C SER A 329 12.59 16.61 46.53
N ALA A 330 11.26 16.63 46.69
CA ALA A 330 10.38 15.53 46.33
C ALA A 330 10.32 15.32 44.81
N GLY A 331 10.26 16.38 44.01
CA GLY A 331 10.30 16.31 42.55
C GLY A 331 11.57 15.66 42.00
N ILE A 332 12.74 16.08 42.49
CA ILE A 332 14.04 15.48 42.16
C ILE A 332 14.09 13.99 42.57
N SER A 333 13.52 13.65 43.73
CA SER A 333 13.48 12.26 44.21
C SER A 333 12.57 11.38 43.33
N VAL A 334 11.40 11.90 42.93
CA VAL A 334 10.47 11.26 42.00
C VAL A 334 11.14 11.05 40.64
N PHE A 335 11.80 12.06 40.09
CA PHE A 335 12.59 11.96 38.84
C PHE A 335 13.62 10.84 38.93
N TYR A 336 14.44 10.80 39.98
CA TYR A 336 15.49 9.79 40.11
C TYR A 336 14.92 8.37 40.20
N VAL A 337 13.78 8.16 40.86
CA VAL A 337 13.11 6.84 40.86
C VAL A 337 12.67 6.43 39.45
N SER A 338 12.09 7.34 38.64
CA SER A 338 11.71 7.05 37.24
C SER A 338 12.93 6.68 36.39
N THR A 339 14.01 7.45 36.54
CA THR A 339 15.30 7.25 35.87
C THR A 339 15.96 5.93 36.28
N ILE A 340 15.91 5.54 37.55
CA ILE A 340 16.44 4.25 38.03
C ILE A 340 15.61 3.06 37.51
N VAL A 341 14.28 3.11 37.64
CA VAL A 341 13.37 2.04 37.16
C VAL A 341 13.52 1.83 35.65
N SER A 342 13.59 2.94 34.89
CA SER A 342 13.75 2.87 33.44
C SER A 342 15.15 2.42 33.01
N GLN A 343 16.21 2.91 33.67
CA GLN A 343 17.57 2.45 33.38
C GLN A 343 17.72 0.94 33.61
N ILE A 344 17.16 0.40 34.70
CA ILE A 344 17.14 -1.05 34.96
C ILE A 344 16.35 -1.79 33.87
N THR A 345 15.17 -1.28 33.50
CA THR A 345 14.28 -1.90 32.52
C THR A 345 14.90 -1.95 31.12
N PHE A 346 15.43 -0.82 30.62
CA PHE A 346 16.08 -0.76 29.31
C PHE A 346 17.40 -1.54 29.27
N SER A 347 18.24 -1.46 30.31
CA SER A 347 19.48 -2.25 30.40
C SER A 347 19.21 -3.76 30.36
N SER A 348 18.06 -4.20 30.87
CA SER A 348 17.66 -5.61 30.88
C SER A 348 17.08 -6.07 29.54
N GLY A 349 16.08 -5.35 29.02
CA GLY A 349 15.24 -5.83 27.91
C GLY A 349 15.58 -5.28 26.52
N SER A 350 16.22 -4.12 26.41
CA SER A 350 16.32 -3.41 25.13
C SER A 350 17.30 -4.09 24.17
N ILE A 351 17.08 -3.91 22.86
CA ILE A 351 18.09 -4.19 21.83
C ILE A 351 19.35 -3.33 22.06
N PHE A 352 19.19 -2.08 22.50
CA PHE A 352 20.28 -1.14 22.71
C PHE A 352 20.99 -1.39 24.05
N LYS A 353 22.18 -2.01 23.99
CA LYS A 353 22.96 -2.42 25.19
C LYS A 353 23.36 -1.25 26.10
N GLY A 354 23.48 -0.04 25.54
CA GLY A 354 23.79 1.19 26.26
C GLY A 354 22.63 2.21 26.29
N ALA A 355 21.37 1.74 26.21
CA ALA A 355 20.19 2.59 26.37
C ALA A 355 20.25 3.40 27.68
N VAL A 356 19.90 4.69 27.60
CA VAL A 356 19.68 5.55 28.78
C VAL A 356 18.19 5.85 28.92
N GLY A 357 17.63 5.47 30.07
CA GLY A 357 16.27 5.82 30.47
C GLY A 357 16.25 7.07 31.33
N SER A 358 15.29 7.96 31.12
CA SER A 358 15.02 9.15 31.95
C SER A 358 13.57 9.61 31.78
N GLU A 359 13.15 10.60 32.54
CA GLU A 359 11.99 11.44 32.21
C GLU A 359 12.25 12.23 30.89
N LEU A 360 11.23 12.88 30.34
CA LEU A 360 11.32 13.84 29.25
C LEU A 360 10.74 15.17 29.70
N ILE A 361 11.48 16.27 29.58
CA ILE A 361 11.00 17.61 29.98
C ILE A 361 9.66 17.99 29.32
N GLU A 362 9.38 17.43 28.13
CA GLU A 362 8.13 17.61 27.42
C GLU A 362 6.87 17.10 28.17
N VAL A 363 7.00 16.36 29.28
CA VAL A 363 5.85 15.91 30.10
C VAL A 363 5.48 16.84 31.26
N VAL A 364 6.41 17.69 31.75
CA VAL A 364 6.19 18.62 32.87
C VAL A 364 4.95 19.51 32.74
N PRO A 365 4.59 20.07 31.56
CA PRO A 365 3.41 20.93 31.43
C PRO A 365 2.08 20.20 31.72
N PHE A 366 2.03 18.88 31.49
CA PHE A 366 0.85 18.07 31.80
C PHE A 366 0.72 17.82 33.31
N PHE A 367 1.84 17.66 34.01
CA PHE A 367 1.88 17.61 35.47
C PHE A 367 1.41 18.93 36.10
N HIS A 368 1.85 20.07 35.55
CA HIS A 368 1.35 21.40 35.96
C HIS A 368 -0.15 21.57 35.69
N ASN A 369 -0.66 21.14 34.52
CA ASN A 369 -2.10 21.19 34.21
C ASN A 369 -2.92 20.34 35.20
N MET A 370 -2.46 19.14 35.56
CA MET A 370 -3.13 18.29 36.56
C MET A 370 -3.05 18.90 37.96
N ALA A 371 -1.90 19.43 38.38
CA ALA A 371 -1.76 20.10 39.68
C ALA A 371 -2.68 21.34 39.79
N ALA A 372 -2.81 22.13 38.72
CA ALA A 372 -3.72 23.27 38.67
C ALA A 372 -5.19 22.84 38.81
N LYS A 373 -5.65 21.86 38.02
CA LYS A 373 -7.04 21.33 38.09
C LYS A 373 -7.37 20.71 39.44
N ILE A 374 -6.42 19.97 40.03
CA ILE A 374 -6.60 19.40 41.38
C ILE A 374 -6.70 20.52 42.43
N THR A 375 -5.94 21.60 42.28
CA THR A 375 -6.05 22.77 43.15
C THR A 375 -7.40 23.48 43.00
N GLU A 376 -7.92 23.58 41.77
CA GLU A 376 -9.23 24.17 41.45
C GLU A 376 -10.41 23.34 42.03
N VAL A 377 -10.38 22.01 41.90
CA VAL A 377 -11.46 21.10 42.36
C VAL A 377 -11.42 20.83 43.86
N VAL A 378 -10.23 20.75 44.47
CA VAL A 378 -10.06 20.42 45.90
C VAL A 378 -10.03 21.67 46.79
N GLY A 379 -9.62 22.82 46.24
CA GLY A 379 -9.51 24.11 46.91
C GLY A 379 -8.20 24.29 47.68
N GLU A 380 -7.66 25.52 47.65
CA GLU A 380 -6.38 25.87 48.29
C GLU A 380 -6.39 25.73 49.83
N GLU A 381 -7.58 25.66 50.45
CA GLU A 381 -7.75 25.42 51.90
C GLU A 381 -7.32 24.01 52.36
N ASN A 382 -7.21 23.03 51.45
CA ASN A 382 -6.85 21.64 51.76
C ASN A 382 -5.53 21.22 51.09
N PRO A 383 -4.39 21.90 51.36
CA PRO A 383 -3.12 21.66 50.65
C PRO A 383 -2.64 20.21 50.76
N ASP A 384 -2.87 19.57 51.91
CA ASP A 384 -2.48 18.19 52.17
C ASP A 384 -3.24 17.17 51.31
N ALA A 385 -4.48 17.50 50.92
CA ALA A 385 -5.30 16.71 50.00
C ALA A 385 -4.97 17.02 48.53
N VAL A 386 -4.67 18.29 48.21
CA VAL A 386 -4.17 18.71 46.89
C VAL A 386 -2.89 17.93 46.56
N ILE A 387 -1.85 18.00 47.41
CA ILE A 387 -0.55 17.33 47.18
C ILE A 387 -0.73 15.81 47.04
N ALA A 388 -1.49 15.18 47.94
CA ALA A 388 -1.73 13.74 47.89
C ALA A 388 -2.48 13.29 46.63
N THR A 389 -3.45 14.10 46.16
CA THR A 389 -4.20 13.83 44.93
C THR A 389 -3.32 14.07 43.69
N THR A 390 -2.46 15.09 43.71
CA THR A 390 -1.52 15.40 42.63
C THR A 390 -0.50 14.28 42.43
N ILE A 391 0.20 13.84 43.49
CA ILE A 391 1.25 12.81 43.36
C ILE A 391 0.67 11.44 42.96
N VAL A 392 -0.54 11.10 43.43
CA VAL A 392 -1.27 9.90 42.97
C VAL A 392 -1.70 10.03 41.51
N SER A 393 -2.15 11.20 41.05
CA SER A 393 -2.50 11.44 39.65
C SER A 393 -1.29 11.32 38.72
N PHE A 394 -0.11 11.80 39.15
CA PHE A 394 1.13 11.67 38.40
C PHE A 394 1.49 10.18 38.18
N SER A 395 1.49 9.36 39.23
CA SER A 395 1.76 7.92 39.10
C SER A 395 0.68 7.14 38.36
N LEU A 396 -0.61 7.49 38.55
CA LEU A 396 -1.70 6.89 37.78
C LEU A 396 -1.53 7.17 36.28
N SER A 397 -1.11 8.39 35.91
CA SER A 397 -0.83 8.72 34.53
C SER A 397 0.30 7.85 33.95
N ALA A 398 1.36 7.57 34.71
CA ALA A 398 2.45 6.69 34.30
C ALA A 398 1.99 5.22 34.12
N MET A 399 1.11 4.74 35.00
CA MET A 399 0.47 3.43 34.85
C MET A 399 -0.41 3.36 33.59
N ILE A 400 -1.17 4.40 33.28
CA ILE A 400 -1.99 4.50 32.06
C ILE A 400 -1.10 4.51 30.81
N THR A 401 -0.05 5.35 30.78
CA THR A 401 0.92 5.39 29.68
C THR A 401 1.57 4.02 29.46
N GLY A 402 2.01 3.36 30.54
CA GLY A 402 2.61 2.03 30.49
C GLY A 402 1.68 0.94 29.96
N LEU A 403 0.42 0.94 30.43
CA LEU A 403 -0.61 0.01 29.96
C LEU A 403 -0.89 0.20 28.46
N VAL A 404 -1.08 1.44 28.01
CA VAL A 404 -1.38 1.75 26.61
C VAL A 404 -0.23 1.33 25.69
N PHE A 405 1.02 1.63 26.05
CA PHE A 405 2.18 1.23 25.24
C PHE A 405 2.35 -0.30 25.18
N TYR A 406 2.14 -0.98 26.32
CA TYR A 406 2.16 -2.44 26.39
C TYR A 406 1.10 -3.06 25.49
N LEU A 407 -0.16 -2.58 25.55
CA LEU A 407 -1.25 -3.04 24.68
C LEU A 407 -0.94 -2.76 23.20
N MET A 408 -0.45 -1.57 22.86
CA MET A 408 -0.13 -1.18 21.48
C MET A 408 0.91 -2.12 20.84
N GLY A 409 2.01 -2.41 21.54
CA GLY A 409 3.01 -3.39 21.10
C GLY A 409 2.56 -4.86 21.24
N ARG A 410 1.57 -5.17 22.09
CA ARG A 410 0.97 -6.51 22.21
C ARG A 410 -0.02 -6.81 21.07
N PHE A 411 -0.65 -5.79 20.49
CA PHE A 411 -1.54 -5.90 19.31
C PHE A 411 -0.83 -5.62 17.97
N LYS A 412 0.46 -5.27 17.98
CA LYS A 412 1.26 -4.91 16.80
C LYS A 412 0.78 -3.66 16.06
N VAL A 413 0.34 -2.66 16.82
CA VAL A 413 -0.16 -1.38 16.31
C VAL A 413 0.96 -0.33 16.25
N GLY A 414 2.17 -0.64 16.72
CA GLY A 414 3.29 0.32 16.78
C GLY A 414 3.65 0.97 15.46
N TYR A 415 3.49 0.27 14.33
CA TYR A 415 3.72 0.84 13.00
C TYR A 415 2.74 1.96 12.63
N MET A 416 1.49 1.92 13.12
CA MET A 416 0.45 2.90 12.76
C MET A 416 0.76 4.30 13.30
N VAL A 417 1.50 4.37 14.42
CA VAL A 417 1.96 5.64 15.00
C VAL A 417 2.89 6.39 14.04
N GLY A 418 3.62 5.67 13.16
CA GLY A 418 4.46 6.26 12.13
C GLY A 418 3.71 7.11 11.09
N PHE A 419 2.38 7.01 11.01
CA PHE A 419 1.55 7.85 10.15
C PHE A 419 1.14 9.19 10.79
N ILE A 420 1.38 9.40 12.09
CA ILE A 420 1.01 10.66 12.76
C ILE A 420 1.88 11.80 12.20
N PRO A 421 1.29 12.88 11.63
CA PRO A 421 2.07 13.90 10.94
C PRO A 421 3.06 14.60 11.85
N ARG A 422 4.35 14.59 11.46
CA ARG A 422 5.48 15.14 12.23
C ARG A 422 5.29 16.60 12.65
N HIS A 423 4.50 17.39 11.91
CA HIS A 423 4.20 18.78 12.26
C HIS A 423 3.37 18.92 13.56
N ILE A 424 2.59 17.92 13.97
CA ILE A 424 1.92 17.93 15.28
C ILE A 424 2.97 17.95 16.39
N LEU A 425 3.91 16.99 16.37
CA LEU A 425 4.99 16.89 17.36
C LEU A 425 5.87 18.16 17.38
N ILE A 426 6.19 18.72 16.20
CA ILE A 426 6.94 19.99 16.09
C ILE A 426 6.18 21.14 16.76
N GLY A 427 4.85 21.22 16.57
CA GLY A 427 3.99 22.18 17.28
C GLY A 427 4.02 21.97 18.80
N CYS A 428 3.88 20.73 19.25
CA CYS A 428 3.92 20.40 20.68
C CYS A 428 5.27 20.74 21.33
N ILE A 429 6.39 20.44 20.67
CA ILE A 429 7.74 20.82 21.12
C ILE A 429 7.88 22.34 21.24
N GLY A 430 7.30 23.11 20.32
CA GLY A 430 7.28 24.57 20.42
C GLY A 430 6.42 25.10 21.56
N GLY A 431 5.31 24.42 21.86
CA GLY A 431 4.46 24.71 23.03
C GLY A 431 5.21 24.45 24.35
N VAL A 432 5.94 23.33 24.45
CA VAL A 432 6.85 23.07 25.57
C VAL A 432 7.94 24.15 25.64
N GLY A 433 8.58 24.50 24.53
CA GLY A 433 9.63 25.53 24.50
C GLY A 433 9.15 26.90 24.99
N TRP A 434 7.93 27.30 24.63
CA TRP A 434 7.30 28.52 25.15
C TRP A 434 6.95 28.40 26.64
N PHE A 435 6.37 27.29 27.08
CA PHE A 435 6.09 27.03 28.50
C PHE A 435 7.37 27.11 29.34
N LEU A 436 8.48 26.51 28.89
CA LEU A 436 9.76 26.59 29.61
C LEU A 436 10.28 28.03 29.71
N ILE A 437 10.09 28.86 28.68
CA ILE A 437 10.43 30.30 28.79
C ILE A 437 9.56 30.98 29.86
N ALA A 438 8.26 30.69 29.92
CA ALA A 438 7.35 31.22 30.94
C ALA A 438 7.68 30.74 32.37
N THR A 439 7.86 29.42 32.57
CA THR A 439 8.31 28.83 33.85
C THR A 439 9.71 29.30 34.23
N GLY A 440 10.57 29.61 33.25
CA GLY A 440 11.88 30.23 33.46
C GLY A 440 11.76 31.60 34.14
N PHE A 441 10.78 32.43 33.74
CA PHE A 441 10.45 33.66 34.46
C PHE A 441 9.84 33.37 35.84
N GLU A 442 8.85 32.47 35.95
CA GLU A 442 8.20 32.13 37.23
C GLU A 442 9.20 31.71 38.30
N VAL A 443 10.09 30.76 37.98
CA VAL A 443 11.09 30.20 38.90
C VAL A 443 12.24 31.17 39.15
N SER A 444 12.73 31.86 38.12
CA SER A 444 13.86 32.79 38.30
C SER A 444 13.45 34.05 39.05
N ALA A 445 12.26 34.59 38.80
CA ALA A 445 11.76 35.81 39.43
C ALA A 445 11.04 35.55 40.78
N ARG A 446 10.80 34.29 41.16
CA ARG A 446 9.93 33.88 42.28
C ARG A 446 8.58 34.60 42.27
N LEU A 447 7.84 34.46 41.17
CA LEU A 447 6.48 35.04 41.09
C LEU A 447 5.52 34.31 42.03
N ASP A 448 4.64 35.09 42.68
CA ASP A 448 3.50 34.57 43.46
C ASP A 448 2.44 33.99 42.51
N GLY A 449 2.58 32.70 42.20
CA GLY A 449 1.74 31.97 41.25
C GLY A 449 2.26 31.94 39.82
N SER A 450 1.46 31.34 38.94
CA SER A 450 1.77 31.12 37.53
C SER A 450 1.92 32.44 36.75
N LEU A 451 2.86 32.51 35.81
CA LEU A 451 2.99 33.66 34.91
C LEU A 451 1.69 33.87 34.08
N GLN A 452 1.03 35.01 34.30
CA GLN A 452 -0.16 35.44 33.55
C GLN A 452 0.19 36.61 32.61
N TYR A 453 -0.55 36.74 31.50
CA TYR A 453 -0.40 37.84 30.54
C TYR A 453 -1.07 39.15 30.99
N ASN A 454 -0.93 39.47 32.28
CA ASN A 454 -1.61 40.55 32.98
C ASN A 454 -0.65 41.67 33.41
N LEU A 455 -1.19 42.89 33.56
CA LEU A 455 -0.39 44.08 33.86
C LEU A 455 0.31 43.99 35.23
N ASP A 456 -0.26 43.25 36.19
CA ASP A 456 0.29 43.13 37.54
C ASP A 456 1.51 42.19 37.61
N THR A 457 1.49 41.10 36.83
CA THR A 457 2.69 40.26 36.62
C THR A 457 3.81 41.05 35.95
N LEU A 458 3.49 41.95 35.02
CA LEU A 458 4.48 42.85 34.42
C LEU A 458 5.06 43.86 35.43
N LYS A 459 4.28 44.35 36.41
CA LYS A 459 4.78 45.18 37.51
C LYS A 459 5.75 44.39 38.39
N GLN A 460 5.39 43.17 38.81
CA GLN A 460 6.24 42.28 39.61
C GLN A 460 7.58 41.98 38.90
N LEU A 461 7.55 41.65 37.60
CA LEU A 461 8.75 41.42 36.80
C LEU A 461 9.60 42.67 36.58
N SER A 462 9.03 43.87 36.74
CA SER A 462 9.70 45.17 36.61
C SER A 462 10.17 45.76 37.95
N ASP A 463 9.94 45.08 39.07
CA ASP A 463 10.41 45.53 40.39
C ASP A 463 11.95 45.52 40.44
N PRO A 464 12.62 46.60 40.90
CA PRO A 464 14.08 46.65 41.04
C PRO A 464 14.70 45.51 41.86
N ALA A 465 13.97 44.88 42.80
CA ALA A 465 14.42 43.71 43.53
C ALA A 465 14.34 42.42 42.69
N THR A 466 13.33 42.31 41.83
CA THR A 466 13.01 41.12 41.03
C THR A 466 13.79 41.05 39.71
N VAL A 467 14.03 42.21 39.08
CA VAL A 467 14.74 42.31 37.79
C VAL A 467 16.09 41.57 37.77
N PRO A 468 16.99 41.71 38.77
CA PRO A 468 18.26 40.98 38.79
C PRO A 468 18.10 39.46 38.80
N LEU A 469 17.09 38.94 39.52
CA LEU A 469 16.88 37.51 39.75
C LEU A 469 16.57 36.76 38.44
N TRP A 470 15.83 37.37 37.50
CA TRP A 470 15.55 36.76 36.19
C TRP A 470 16.48 37.24 35.06
N VAL A 471 16.98 38.48 35.09
CA VAL A 471 17.90 38.98 34.04
C VAL A 471 19.24 38.24 34.07
N VAL A 472 19.79 37.92 35.24
CA VAL A 472 21.07 37.19 35.34
C VAL A 472 21.01 35.79 34.70
N PRO A 473 20.08 34.88 35.08
CA PRO A 473 19.97 33.57 34.43
C PRO A 473 19.61 33.66 32.94
N LEU A 474 18.81 34.64 32.53
CA LEU A 474 18.44 34.87 31.13
C LEU A 474 19.66 35.27 30.29
N VAL A 475 20.50 36.19 30.78
CA VAL A 475 21.75 36.60 30.11
C VAL A 475 22.74 35.43 30.05
N LEU A 476 22.86 34.65 31.12
CA LEU A 476 23.69 33.43 31.13
C LEU A 476 23.19 32.36 30.15
N ALA A 477 21.87 32.17 30.01
CA ALA A 477 21.28 31.30 29.01
C ALA A 477 21.55 31.79 27.58
N ILE A 478 21.43 33.10 27.33
CA ILE A 478 21.78 33.70 26.03
C ILE A 478 23.28 33.49 25.70
N ILE A 479 24.17 33.66 26.69
CA ILE A 479 25.61 33.40 26.54
C ILE A 479 25.88 31.91 26.25
N LEU A 480 25.20 31.01 26.96
CA LEU A 480 25.28 29.57 26.77
C LEU A 480 24.82 29.15 25.37
N PHE A 481 23.62 29.57 24.96
CA PHE A 481 23.00 29.29 23.66
C PHE A 481 23.88 29.72 22.47
N TYR A 482 24.37 30.97 22.48
CA TYR A 482 25.30 31.46 21.46
C TYR A 482 26.71 30.85 21.58
N GLY A 483 27.11 30.43 22.79
CA GLY A 483 28.36 29.72 23.06
C GLY A 483 28.38 28.32 22.43
N GLN A 484 27.32 27.53 22.63
CA GLN A 484 27.14 26.19 22.05
C GLN A 484 27.18 26.21 20.51
N ALA A 485 26.67 27.28 19.89
CA ALA A 485 26.72 27.46 18.44
C ALA A 485 28.14 27.68 17.90
N LYS A 486 29.08 28.18 18.72
CA LYS A 486 30.49 28.44 18.33
C LYS A 486 31.46 27.37 18.82
N ILE A 487 31.24 26.82 20.02
CA ILE A 487 32.18 25.92 20.69
C ILE A 487 31.81 24.46 20.37
N THR A 488 32.75 23.73 19.80
CA THR A 488 32.53 22.33 19.36
C THR A 488 32.76 21.28 20.45
N SER A 489 33.28 21.68 21.62
CA SER A 489 33.56 20.77 22.74
C SER A 489 32.30 20.20 23.37
N LYS A 490 32.23 18.87 23.47
CA LYS A 490 31.11 18.13 24.09
C LYS A 490 30.91 18.47 25.58
N PHE A 491 31.97 18.92 26.26
CA PHE A 491 31.94 19.25 27.68
C PHE A 491 31.55 20.70 27.97
N PHE A 492 31.31 21.54 26.95
CA PHE A 492 31.05 22.97 27.14
C PHE A 492 29.79 23.22 28.00
N LEU A 493 28.66 22.61 27.67
CA LEU A 493 27.40 22.77 28.42
C LEU A 493 27.56 22.32 29.90
N PRO A 494 27.99 21.08 30.22
CA PRO A 494 28.14 20.68 31.62
C PRO A 494 29.16 21.51 32.41
N LEU A 495 30.30 21.89 31.80
CA LEU A 495 31.31 22.71 32.48
C LEU A 495 30.84 24.16 32.68
N PHE A 496 30.06 24.72 31.75
CA PHE A 496 29.47 26.05 31.91
C PHE A 496 28.45 26.07 33.06
N ILE A 497 27.55 25.08 33.11
CA ILE A 497 26.55 24.98 34.17
C ILE A 497 27.21 24.73 35.53
N LEU A 498 28.21 23.86 35.63
CA LEU A 498 28.98 23.63 36.86
C LEU A 498 29.83 24.86 37.27
N ALA A 499 30.21 25.73 36.33
CA ALA A 499 30.90 26.98 36.65
C ALA A 499 29.97 28.02 37.30
N ILE A 500 28.66 27.97 37.08
CA ILE A 500 27.69 28.91 37.69
C ILE A 500 27.77 28.89 39.23
N PRO A 501 27.58 27.75 39.94
CA PRO A 501 27.69 27.72 41.40
C PRO A 501 29.12 27.99 41.89
N LEU A 502 30.16 27.56 41.15
CA LEU A 502 31.55 27.84 41.53
C LEU A 502 31.87 29.34 41.52
N VAL A 503 31.43 30.07 40.49
CA VAL A 503 31.59 31.53 40.40
C VAL A 503 30.69 32.25 41.40
N PHE A 504 29.45 31.79 41.60
CA PHE A 504 28.55 32.33 42.62
C PHE A 504 29.16 32.25 44.02
N TYR A 505 29.56 31.05 44.48
CA TYR A 505 30.15 30.88 45.80
C TYR A 505 31.54 31.53 45.93
N PHE A 506 32.30 31.66 44.86
CA PHE A 506 33.52 32.47 44.88
C PHE A 506 33.23 33.93 45.24
N PHE A 507 32.19 34.56 44.66
CA PHE A 507 31.82 35.93 45.01
C PHE A 507 31.20 36.05 46.41
N VAL A 508 30.39 35.08 46.84
CA VAL A 508 29.84 35.01 48.21
C VAL A 508 30.96 34.95 49.26
N LEU A 509 31.99 34.14 49.02
CA LEU A 509 33.14 33.97 49.93
C LEU A 509 34.20 35.09 49.82
N ALA A 510 34.14 35.94 48.80
CA ALA A 510 35.11 37.01 48.55
C ALA A 510 34.57 38.42 48.85
N LEU A 511 33.30 38.56 49.24
CA LEU A 511 32.65 39.84 49.51
C LEU A 511 31.93 39.79 50.87
N ASP A 512 32.52 40.40 51.90
CA ASP A 512 32.05 40.41 53.30
C ASP A 512 30.61 40.92 53.53
N GLY A 513 29.94 41.46 52.51
CA GLY A 513 28.54 41.89 52.54
C GLY A 513 27.52 40.82 52.07
N LEU A 514 27.96 39.71 51.49
CA LEU A 514 27.11 38.67 50.89
C LEU A 514 26.91 37.48 51.84
N ASP A 515 26.03 37.65 52.82
CA ASP A 515 25.64 36.57 53.72
C ASP A 515 24.76 35.52 53.00
N ILE A 516 25.00 34.23 53.26
CA ILE A 516 24.31 33.11 52.60
C ILE A 516 22.82 33.11 52.93
N ASP A 517 22.47 33.39 54.18
CA ASP A 517 21.07 33.34 54.60
C ASP A 517 20.29 34.55 54.05
N ARG A 518 20.90 35.75 53.99
CA ARG A 518 20.32 36.90 53.26
C ARG A 518 20.15 36.63 51.76
N LEU A 519 21.06 35.89 51.14
CA LEU A 519 20.91 35.50 49.74
C LEU A 519 19.81 34.46 49.53
N ARG A 520 19.51 33.62 50.53
CA ARG A 520 18.34 32.73 50.53
C ARG A 520 17.04 33.53 50.72
N ASP A 521 17.00 34.45 51.69
CA ASP A 521 15.86 35.36 51.95
C ASP A 521 15.53 36.23 50.72
N HIS A 522 16.55 36.78 50.05
CA HIS A 522 16.41 37.51 48.79
C HIS A 522 16.27 36.61 47.55
N GLY A 523 16.08 35.30 47.74
CA GLY A 523 15.65 34.38 46.70
C GLY A 523 16.72 33.80 45.76
N TRP A 524 17.99 34.19 45.90
CA TRP A 524 19.09 33.75 45.02
C TRP A 524 19.49 32.28 45.17
N ILE A 525 19.21 31.68 46.32
CA ILE A 525 19.52 30.27 46.65
C ILE A 525 18.22 29.57 47.02
N PHE A 526 18.00 28.34 46.55
CA PHE A 526 16.84 27.55 46.98
C PHE A 526 16.85 27.30 48.50
N GLU A 527 15.66 27.22 49.08
CA GLU A 527 15.50 26.68 50.43
C GLU A 527 15.78 25.18 50.41
N GLY A 528 16.65 24.74 51.32
CA GLY A 528 16.88 23.32 51.52
C GLY A 528 15.70 22.69 52.26
N PRO A 529 15.43 21.39 52.06
CA PRO A 529 14.42 20.69 52.83
C PRO A 529 14.76 20.71 54.33
N PRO A 530 13.78 20.51 55.23
CA PRO A 530 14.00 20.42 56.66
C PRO A 530 15.16 19.49 57.04
N SER A 531 15.95 19.90 58.03
CA SER A 531 17.16 19.18 58.44
C SER A 531 16.86 17.73 58.83
N GLY A 532 17.33 16.78 58.01
CA GLY A 532 17.09 15.35 58.19
C GLY A 532 16.00 14.75 57.31
N GLU A 533 15.41 15.51 56.36
CA GLU A 533 14.50 14.96 55.35
C GLU A 533 15.20 13.85 54.52
N PRO A 534 14.66 12.61 54.50
CA PRO A 534 15.27 11.51 53.76
C PRO A 534 14.82 11.50 52.29
N TRP A 535 15.60 10.87 51.40
CA TRP A 535 15.26 10.74 49.98
C TRP A 535 13.89 10.06 49.71
N TRP A 536 13.40 9.25 50.66
CA TRP A 536 12.08 8.62 50.58
C TRP A 536 10.93 9.51 51.06
N TYR A 537 11.16 10.79 51.37
CA TYR A 537 10.14 11.72 51.87
C TYR A 537 8.90 11.81 50.96
N PHE A 538 9.09 11.79 49.63
CA PHE A 538 7.97 11.86 48.69
C PHE A 538 6.97 10.70 48.84
N TYR A 539 7.38 9.53 49.34
CA TYR A 539 6.46 8.43 49.65
C TYR A 539 5.49 8.79 50.80
N THR A 540 5.86 9.69 51.71
CA THR A 540 4.98 10.15 52.80
C THR A 540 3.83 11.05 52.30
N LEU A 541 3.95 11.56 51.07
CA LEU A 541 2.92 12.38 50.41
C LEU A 541 1.77 11.51 49.86
N TYR A 542 1.92 10.18 49.76
CA TYR A 542 0.87 9.24 49.33
C TYR A 542 -0.17 8.99 50.43
N LYS A 543 -0.82 10.07 50.88
CA LYS A 543 -1.89 10.06 51.89
C LYS A 543 -3.20 9.58 51.26
N PHE A 544 -3.28 8.31 50.87
CA PHE A 544 -4.41 7.72 50.12
C PHE A 544 -5.82 8.00 50.69
N LYS A 545 -5.95 8.27 52.00
CA LYS A 545 -7.22 8.65 52.65
C LYS A 545 -7.69 10.09 52.34
N LEU A 546 -6.81 10.94 51.83
CA LEU A 546 -7.09 12.34 51.46
C LEU A 546 -7.26 12.51 49.93
N VAL A 547 -7.10 11.44 49.14
CA VAL A 547 -7.16 11.50 47.67
C VAL A 547 -8.58 11.77 47.20
N ARG A 548 -8.74 12.84 46.43
CA ARG A 548 -10.02 13.26 45.84
C ARG A 548 -10.19 12.65 44.44
N TRP A 549 -10.77 11.46 44.40
CA TRP A 549 -10.98 10.66 43.18
C TRP A 549 -11.79 11.39 42.09
N ASP A 550 -12.65 12.32 42.49
CA ASP A 550 -13.34 13.27 41.61
C ASP A 550 -12.35 14.15 40.83
N ALA A 551 -11.38 14.79 41.50
CA ALA A 551 -10.32 15.57 40.84
C ALA A 551 -9.37 14.68 40.01
N VAL A 552 -9.15 13.42 40.41
CA VAL A 552 -8.40 12.43 39.59
C VAL A 552 -9.12 12.14 38.27
N ILE A 553 -10.46 12.04 38.28
CA ILE A 553 -11.27 11.81 37.08
C ILE A 553 -11.18 13.00 36.12
N GLU A 554 -11.24 14.23 36.62
CA GLU A 554 -11.07 15.45 35.80
C GLU A 554 -9.65 15.59 35.20
N CYS A 555 -8.66 14.90 35.77
CA CYS A 555 -7.31 14.80 35.20
C CYS A 555 -7.18 13.78 34.05
N ILE A 556 -8.13 12.85 33.87
CA ILE A 556 -8.04 11.78 32.84
C ILE A 556 -7.78 12.35 31.42
N PRO A 557 -8.42 13.43 30.94
CA PRO A 557 -8.09 14.02 29.64
C PRO A 557 -6.63 14.49 29.52
N ALA A 558 -6.03 14.99 30.60
CA ALA A 558 -4.61 15.35 30.63
C ALA A 558 -3.71 14.10 30.64
N MET A 559 -4.07 13.05 31.38
CA MET A 559 -3.35 11.76 31.36
C MET A 559 -3.38 11.08 29.98
N LEU A 560 -4.51 11.20 29.26
CA LEU A 560 -4.66 10.70 27.90
C LEU A 560 -3.90 11.55 26.88
N ALA A 561 -3.91 12.88 26.99
CA ALA A 561 -3.11 13.77 26.14
C ALA A 561 -1.59 13.53 26.34
N LEU A 562 -1.16 13.39 27.59
CA LEU A 562 0.21 13.01 27.97
C LEU A 562 0.59 11.63 27.41
N THR A 563 -0.30 10.65 27.50
CA THR A 563 -0.08 9.31 26.93
C THR A 563 0.00 9.34 25.40
N PHE A 564 -0.88 10.08 24.72
CA PHE A 564 -0.84 10.28 23.27
C PHE A 564 0.46 10.99 22.83
N PHE A 565 0.87 12.02 23.58
CA PHE A 565 2.14 12.70 23.32
C PHE A 565 3.33 11.74 23.48
N GLY A 566 3.35 10.95 24.56
CA GLY A 566 4.35 9.90 24.80
C GLY A 566 4.43 8.84 23.70
N ILE A 567 3.29 8.44 23.12
CA ILE A 567 3.21 7.53 21.97
C ILE A 567 4.08 8.04 20.80
N LEU A 568 4.17 9.36 20.58
CA LEU A 568 4.93 9.94 19.46
C LEU A 568 6.45 9.73 19.58
N HIS A 569 6.98 9.62 20.80
CA HIS A 569 8.43 9.60 21.03
C HIS A 569 9.08 8.26 20.69
N VAL A 570 8.42 7.12 20.98
CA VAL A 570 9.04 5.79 20.82
C VAL A 570 9.33 5.46 19.33
N PRO A 571 8.38 5.61 18.39
CA PRO A 571 8.61 5.30 16.96
C PRO A 571 9.52 6.30 16.24
N ILE A 572 9.89 7.41 16.88
CA ILE A 572 10.87 8.37 16.36
C ILE A 572 12.25 8.06 16.94
N ASN A 573 12.37 7.91 18.26
CA ASN A 573 13.65 7.68 18.93
C ASN A 573 14.22 6.28 18.65
N VAL A 574 13.40 5.22 18.67
CA VAL A 574 13.88 3.83 18.51
C VAL A 574 14.47 3.57 17.11
N PRO A 575 13.80 3.89 15.98
CA PRO A 575 14.39 3.72 14.66
C PRO A 575 15.57 4.68 14.39
N ALA A 576 15.52 5.91 14.90
CA ALA A 576 16.66 6.84 14.80
C ALA A 576 17.89 6.33 15.56
N LEU A 577 17.70 5.62 16.67
CA LEU A 577 18.78 4.98 17.42
C LEU A 577 19.29 3.72 16.74
N ALA A 578 18.40 2.89 16.18
CA ALA A 578 18.75 1.72 15.37
C ALA A 578 19.72 2.10 14.23
N LEU A 579 19.37 3.13 13.47
CA LEU A 579 20.20 3.69 12.40
C LEU A 579 21.52 4.31 12.91
N ASN A 580 21.58 4.81 14.15
CA ASN A 580 22.82 5.35 14.72
C ASN A 580 23.75 4.25 15.29
N CYS A 581 23.20 3.10 15.65
CA CYS A 581 23.93 1.95 16.18
C CYS A 581 24.38 0.96 15.09
N GLY A 582 23.73 0.95 13.92
CA GLY A 582 23.86 -0.11 12.92
C GLY A 582 23.07 -1.38 13.28
N GLU A 583 21.95 -1.23 13.98
CA GLU A 583 21.08 -2.34 14.43
C GLU A 583 19.86 -2.45 13.50
N ASP A 584 20.03 -3.05 12.31
CA ASP A 584 19.01 -3.11 11.25
C ASP A 584 17.71 -3.88 11.62
N HIS A 585 17.69 -4.56 12.77
CA HIS A 585 16.64 -5.51 13.19
C HIS A 585 15.82 -5.01 14.40
N ALA A 586 15.61 -3.70 14.53
CA ALA A 586 14.90 -3.10 15.66
C ALA A 586 13.38 -3.31 15.61
N ASP A 587 12.87 -4.31 16.35
CA ASP A 587 11.43 -4.55 16.57
C ASP A 587 10.80 -3.45 17.45
N LEU A 588 10.06 -2.54 16.81
CA LEU A 588 9.33 -1.46 17.47
C LEU A 588 8.24 -1.96 18.43
N ASP A 589 7.56 -3.07 18.12
CA ASP A 589 6.52 -3.64 19.01
C ASP A 589 7.14 -4.30 20.25
N LYS A 590 8.38 -4.79 20.17
CA LYS A 590 9.18 -5.21 21.34
C LYS A 590 9.57 -4.02 22.21
N GLU A 591 10.15 -2.97 21.63
CA GLU A 591 10.58 -1.82 22.44
C GLU A 591 9.36 -1.05 23.01
N LEU A 592 8.23 -0.95 22.29
CA LEU A 592 6.97 -0.41 22.84
C LEU A 592 6.47 -1.20 24.07
N ARG A 593 6.51 -2.54 24.04
CA ARG A 593 6.19 -3.35 25.23
C ARG A 593 7.16 -3.09 26.38
N LEU A 594 8.44 -2.86 26.08
CA LEU A 594 9.46 -2.57 27.09
C LEU A 594 9.29 -1.19 27.73
N HIS A 595 9.06 -0.15 26.92
CA HIS A 595 8.65 1.16 27.42
C HIS A 595 7.34 1.06 28.23
N GLY A 596 6.40 0.20 27.81
CA GLY A 596 5.17 -0.08 28.54
C GLY A 596 5.41 -0.61 29.96
N TYR A 597 6.23 -1.67 30.09
CA TYR A 597 6.66 -2.16 31.40
C TYR A 597 7.40 -1.09 32.21
N SER A 598 8.29 -0.32 31.59
CA SER A 598 9.10 0.72 32.23
C SER A 598 8.25 1.84 32.87
N ASN A 599 7.21 2.30 32.16
CA ASN A 599 6.29 3.33 32.65
C ASN A 599 5.33 2.76 33.71
N PHE A 600 4.81 1.55 33.50
CA PHE A 600 3.90 0.91 34.45
C PHE A 600 4.59 0.63 35.80
N LEU A 601 5.81 0.08 35.77
CA LEU A 601 6.62 -0.14 36.97
C LEU A 601 6.95 1.17 37.68
N SER A 602 7.26 2.25 36.94
CA SER A 602 7.54 3.55 37.54
C SER A 602 6.34 4.10 38.30
N GLY A 603 5.14 4.02 37.72
CA GLY A 603 3.89 4.34 38.42
C GLY A 603 3.66 3.47 39.67
N CYS A 604 3.92 2.16 39.60
CA CYS A 604 3.86 1.29 40.78
C CYS A 604 4.89 1.62 41.87
N PHE A 605 6.06 2.19 41.50
CA PHE A 605 7.06 2.70 42.43
C PHE A 605 6.80 4.14 42.90
N GLY A 606 5.60 4.68 42.69
CA GLY A 606 5.25 6.04 43.13
C GLY A 606 5.99 7.13 42.34
N SER A 607 6.19 6.90 41.04
CA SER A 607 6.92 7.81 40.16
C SER A 607 6.20 8.04 38.82
N ILE A 608 6.84 8.79 37.93
CA ILE A 608 6.31 9.40 36.70
C ILE A 608 6.71 8.61 35.45
N GLN A 609 6.28 9.07 34.28
CA GLN A 609 6.67 8.51 32.98
C GLN A 609 8.19 8.52 32.76
N ASN A 610 8.63 7.66 31.84
CA ASN A 610 10.01 7.59 31.39
C ASN A 610 10.14 7.04 29.96
N TYR A 611 11.24 7.38 29.32
CA TYR A 611 11.51 7.07 27.93
C TYR A 611 12.99 6.79 27.73
N LEU A 612 13.30 6.03 26.67
CA LEU A 612 14.64 5.97 26.13
C LEU A 612 14.98 7.35 25.52
N VAL A 613 15.90 8.07 26.15
CA VAL A 613 16.35 9.40 25.71
C VAL A 613 17.44 9.22 24.66
N TYR A 614 17.09 9.46 23.39
CA TYR A 614 17.99 9.29 22.25
C TYR A 614 19.34 10.00 22.42
N ALA A 615 19.32 11.26 22.84
CA ALA A 615 20.55 12.06 22.95
C ALA A 615 21.47 11.53 24.05
N ASN A 616 20.97 11.40 25.30
CA ASN A 616 21.74 10.86 26.43
C ASN A 616 22.28 9.46 26.11
N THR A 617 21.48 8.61 25.46
CA THR A 617 21.90 7.28 24.98
C THR A 617 23.09 7.36 24.00
N VAL A 618 23.00 8.22 22.97
CA VAL A 618 24.08 8.41 22.00
C VAL A 618 25.34 8.98 22.65
N PHE A 619 25.22 9.90 23.61
CA PHE A 619 26.38 10.43 24.35
C PHE A 619 27.00 9.42 25.32
N PHE A 620 26.19 8.61 25.99
CA PHE A 620 26.64 7.54 26.88
C PHE A 620 27.41 6.45 26.12
N MET A 621 26.85 5.94 25.03
CA MET A 621 27.52 4.93 24.19
C MET A 621 28.80 5.49 23.53
N ARG A 622 28.79 6.75 23.07
CA ARG A 622 30.00 7.43 22.54
C ARG A 622 31.08 7.70 23.58
N SER A 623 30.75 7.61 24.88
CA SER A 623 31.69 7.68 26.01
C SER A 623 32.17 6.30 26.48
N GLY A 624 31.80 5.22 25.78
CA GLY A 624 32.16 3.83 26.11
C GLY A 624 31.03 3.00 26.73
N GLY A 625 29.86 3.60 26.99
CA GLY A 625 28.72 2.98 27.68
C GLY A 625 27.95 1.91 26.90
N ASN A 626 28.52 1.29 25.86
CA ASN A 626 27.84 0.31 25.02
C ASN A 626 27.80 -1.10 25.67
N SER A 627 27.45 -1.18 26.96
CA SER A 627 27.29 -2.43 27.69
C SER A 627 26.17 -2.35 28.73
N ARG A 628 25.44 -3.45 28.92
CA ARG A 628 24.37 -3.53 29.92
C ARG A 628 24.89 -3.33 31.35
N LEU A 629 26.16 -3.68 31.60
CA LEU A 629 26.83 -3.43 32.87
C LEU A 629 26.98 -1.91 33.13
N ALA A 630 27.36 -1.13 32.12
CA ALA A 630 27.43 0.34 32.24
C ALA A 630 26.05 0.92 32.61
N GLY A 631 24.97 0.40 32.02
CA GLY A 631 23.60 0.78 32.36
C GLY A 631 23.22 0.46 33.82
N TYR A 632 23.54 -0.73 34.33
CA TYR A 632 23.30 -1.06 35.74
C TYR A 632 24.18 -0.22 36.69
N MET A 633 25.44 0.06 36.31
CA MET A 633 26.31 0.97 37.07
C MET A 633 25.79 2.40 37.09
N LEU A 634 25.18 2.88 35.99
CA LEU A 634 24.54 4.20 35.94
C LEU A 634 23.30 4.25 36.85
N ALA A 635 22.49 3.20 36.89
CA ALA A 635 21.37 3.10 37.83
C ALA A 635 21.85 3.12 39.29
N ALA A 636 22.88 2.34 39.63
CA ALA A 636 23.46 2.32 40.98
C ALA A 636 24.10 3.66 41.38
N ALA A 637 24.79 4.34 40.45
CA ALA A 637 25.37 5.66 40.69
C ALA A 637 24.28 6.74 40.86
N THR A 638 23.20 6.65 40.08
CA THR A 638 22.04 7.55 40.19
C THR A 638 21.31 7.35 41.52
N PHE A 639 21.16 6.10 41.98
CA PHE A 639 20.67 5.81 43.33
C PHE A 639 21.58 6.40 44.42
N GLY A 640 22.90 6.28 44.27
CA GLY A 640 23.87 6.92 45.18
C GLY A 640 23.71 8.45 45.26
N VAL A 641 23.52 9.11 44.11
CA VAL A 641 23.23 10.55 44.06
C VAL A 641 21.87 10.89 44.65
N MET A 642 20.83 10.10 44.41
CA MET A 642 19.49 10.30 44.99
C MET A 642 19.52 10.25 46.53
N VAL A 643 20.31 9.34 47.12
CA VAL A 643 20.47 9.23 48.58
C VAL A 643 21.14 10.47 49.19
N ILE A 644 22.04 11.13 48.45
CA ILE A 644 22.82 12.30 48.90
C ILE A 644 22.13 13.63 48.53
N GLY A 645 21.32 13.62 47.46
CA GLY A 645 20.76 14.79 46.78
C GLY A 645 19.96 15.78 47.64
N PRO A 646 19.10 15.35 48.57
CA PRO A 646 18.35 16.26 49.45
C PRO A 646 19.25 17.21 50.25
N SER A 647 20.46 16.79 50.60
CA SER A 647 21.42 17.63 51.32
C SER A 647 22.15 18.67 50.45
N LEU A 648 22.10 18.54 49.11
CA LEU A 648 22.77 19.47 48.19
C LEU A 648 21.86 20.60 47.69
N ILE A 649 20.54 20.40 47.66
CA ILE A 649 19.61 21.34 47.00
C ILE A 649 19.61 22.74 47.64
N GLY A 650 19.78 22.84 48.96
CA GLY A 650 19.90 24.11 49.70
C GLY A 650 21.22 24.90 49.45
N PHE A 651 22.10 24.35 48.62
CA PHE A 651 23.32 24.99 48.09
C PHE A 651 23.20 25.32 46.59
N ILE A 652 22.03 25.20 45.96
CA ILE A 652 21.86 25.44 44.52
C ILE A 652 21.39 26.88 44.29
N PRO A 653 22.16 27.71 43.55
CA PRO A 653 21.70 29.03 43.14
C PRO A 653 20.57 28.92 42.13
N VAL A 654 19.47 29.67 42.34
CA VAL A 654 18.30 29.68 41.45
C VAL A 654 18.70 30.03 40.01
N MET A 655 19.68 30.93 39.85
CA MET A 655 20.22 31.30 38.54
C MET A 655 20.80 30.13 37.72
N MET A 656 21.29 29.05 38.36
CA MET A 656 21.77 27.87 37.62
C MET A 656 20.61 27.10 36.97
N VAL A 657 19.50 26.96 37.71
CA VAL A 657 18.29 26.27 37.24
C VAL A 657 17.54 27.12 36.22
N GLY A 658 17.40 28.43 36.48
CA GLY A 658 16.84 29.38 35.51
C GLY A 658 17.60 29.39 34.18
N THR A 659 18.93 29.35 34.20
CA THR A 659 19.74 29.26 32.98
C THR A 659 19.48 27.97 32.18
N LEU A 660 19.34 26.82 32.84
CA LEU A 660 18.99 25.55 32.18
C LEU A 660 17.61 25.62 31.51
N ILE A 661 16.60 26.11 32.26
CA ILE A 661 15.22 26.21 31.79
C ILE A 661 15.10 27.16 30.58
N TYR A 662 15.77 28.32 30.61
CA TYR A 662 15.78 29.26 29.49
C TYR A 662 16.53 28.72 28.26
N ASP A 663 17.72 28.13 28.40
CA ASP A 663 18.52 27.60 27.28
C ASP A 663 17.75 26.49 26.53
N LEU A 664 17.11 25.59 27.30
CA LEU A 664 16.29 24.51 26.76
C LEU A 664 14.98 25.02 26.14
N GLY A 665 14.33 26.01 26.76
CA GLY A 665 13.19 26.72 26.15
C GLY A 665 13.53 27.36 24.80
N PHE A 666 14.71 27.98 24.68
CA PHE A 666 15.21 28.54 23.43
C PHE A 666 15.54 27.46 22.37
N GLU A 667 16.15 26.33 22.75
CA GLU A 667 16.45 25.26 21.78
C GLU A 667 15.14 24.65 21.22
N LEU A 668 14.17 24.33 22.08
CA LEU A 668 12.89 23.75 21.63
C LEU A 668 12.09 24.75 20.76
N LEU A 669 12.05 26.04 21.11
CA LEU A 669 11.38 27.06 20.30
C LEU A 669 12.07 27.26 18.94
N LEU A 670 13.41 27.19 18.88
CA LEU A 670 14.19 27.25 17.64
C LEU A 670 13.97 26.02 16.75
N GLU A 671 13.97 24.81 17.34
CA GLU A 671 13.68 23.55 16.65
C GLU A 671 12.24 23.51 16.10
N ALA A 672 11.28 24.12 16.81
CA ALA A 672 9.87 24.14 16.43
C ALA A 672 9.51 25.20 15.36
N LEU A 673 9.86 26.47 15.59
CA LEU A 673 9.40 27.58 14.75
C LEU A 673 10.42 27.97 13.66
N TRP A 674 11.68 28.19 14.03
CA TRP A 674 12.64 28.80 13.11
C TRP A 674 13.24 27.83 12.09
N LEU A 675 13.53 26.61 12.53
CA LEU A 675 14.23 25.59 11.75
C LEU A 675 13.37 24.78 10.76
N PRO A 676 12.05 24.57 10.96
CA PRO A 676 11.18 23.87 10.01
C PRO A 676 10.57 24.75 8.92
N ARG A 677 10.58 26.08 9.06
CA ARG A 677 9.91 27.05 8.16
C ARG A 677 10.28 27.01 6.67
N LYS A 678 11.37 26.33 6.31
CA LYS A 678 11.82 26.09 4.92
C LYS A 678 11.70 24.61 4.48
N LYS A 679 11.19 23.75 5.35
CA LYS A 679 11.06 22.30 5.13
C LYS A 679 9.61 21.82 5.09
N LEU A 680 8.73 22.47 5.85
CA LEU A 680 7.29 22.20 5.89
C LEU A 680 6.56 22.97 4.77
N LYS A 681 5.44 22.44 4.30
CA LYS A 681 4.48 23.16 3.46
C LYS A 681 3.84 24.30 4.28
N LEU A 682 3.33 25.33 3.61
CA LEU A 682 2.73 26.50 4.28
C LEU A 682 1.60 26.12 5.26
N ALA A 683 0.74 25.17 4.89
CA ALA A 683 -0.34 24.68 5.77
C ALA A 683 0.20 23.94 7.00
N GLU A 684 1.21 23.08 6.83
CA GLU A 684 1.85 22.33 7.91
C GLU A 684 2.59 23.27 8.88
N TYR A 685 3.26 24.30 8.36
CA TYR A 685 3.91 25.33 9.15
C TYR A 685 2.89 26.21 9.90
N LEU A 686 1.78 26.58 9.27
CA LEU A 686 0.69 27.31 9.94
C LEU A 686 0.08 26.45 11.06
N THR A 687 -0.09 25.13 10.86
CA THR A 687 -0.51 24.20 11.91
C THR A 687 0.46 24.19 13.09
N VAL A 688 1.79 24.17 12.86
CA VAL A 688 2.79 24.31 13.94
C VAL A 688 2.57 25.60 14.73
N VAL A 689 2.46 26.75 14.05
CA VAL A 689 2.29 28.06 14.70
C VAL A 689 1.00 28.12 15.52
N VAL A 690 -0.11 27.60 14.99
CA VAL A 690 -1.39 27.55 15.71
C VAL A 690 -1.31 26.66 16.95
N ILE A 691 -0.67 25.49 16.87
CA ILE A 691 -0.48 24.61 18.04
C ILE A 691 0.31 25.35 19.14
N VAL A 692 1.45 25.98 18.80
CA VAL A 692 2.27 26.72 19.79
C VAL A 692 1.47 27.84 20.46
N LEU A 693 0.71 28.61 19.69
CA LEU A 693 -0.12 29.70 20.23
C LEU A 693 -1.24 29.18 21.13
N VAL A 694 -1.96 28.13 20.73
CA VAL A 694 -3.05 27.55 21.54
C VAL A 694 -2.51 26.95 22.84
N MET A 695 -1.36 26.25 22.80
CA MET A 695 -0.72 25.69 24.00
C MET A 695 -0.20 26.77 24.96
N GLY A 696 0.26 27.91 24.43
CA GLY A 696 0.76 29.03 25.23
C GLY A 696 -0.31 29.98 25.77
N ILE A 697 -1.53 29.96 25.22
CA ILE A 697 -2.65 30.87 25.60
C ILE A 697 -3.75 30.13 26.38
N HIS A 698 -4.02 28.86 26.06
CA HIS A 698 -5.03 28.04 26.72
C HIS A 698 -4.37 26.91 27.53
N ASP A 699 -4.37 25.66 27.02
CA ASP A 699 -3.63 24.56 27.64
C ASP A 699 -3.11 23.54 26.62
N PHE A 700 -2.31 22.60 27.13
CA PHE A 700 -1.64 21.56 26.35
C PHE A 700 -2.61 20.51 25.77
N VAL A 701 -3.76 20.28 26.42
CA VAL A 701 -4.78 19.32 26.00
C VAL A 701 -5.56 19.87 24.80
N VAL A 702 -6.00 21.13 24.90
CA VAL A 702 -6.67 21.86 23.80
C VAL A 702 -5.72 22.02 22.62
N GLY A 703 -4.45 22.37 22.87
CA GLY A 703 -3.44 22.50 21.82
C GLY A 703 -3.18 21.21 21.02
N ILE A 704 -3.08 20.07 21.70
CA ILE A 704 -3.00 18.75 21.04
C ILE A 704 -4.28 18.44 20.25
N GLY A 705 -5.46 18.69 20.84
CA GLY A 705 -6.75 18.48 20.16
C GLY A 705 -6.88 19.27 18.85
N VAL A 706 -6.53 20.57 18.88
CA VAL A 706 -6.47 21.44 17.69
C VAL A 706 -5.43 20.94 16.69
N GLY A 707 -4.26 20.48 17.16
CA GLY A 707 -3.21 19.93 16.31
C GLY A 707 -3.66 18.67 15.55
N ILE A 708 -4.33 17.74 16.21
CA ILE A 708 -4.90 16.53 15.61
C ILE A 708 -6.00 16.90 14.60
N LEU A 709 -6.90 17.82 14.95
CA LEU A 709 -7.99 18.26 14.07
C LEU A 709 -7.45 18.91 12.78
N LEU A 710 -6.51 19.85 12.90
CA LEU A 710 -5.89 20.52 11.76
C LEU A 710 -5.08 19.54 10.89
N ALA A 711 -4.41 18.57 11.50
CA ALA A 711 -3.69 17.53 10.77
C ALA A 711 -4.64 16.60 9.99
N PHE A 712 -5.80 16.24 10.56
CA PHE A 712 -6.83 15.46 9.86
C PHE A 712 -7.41 16.24 8.67
N VAL A 713 -7.79 17.51 8.86
CA VAL A 713 -8.26 18.39 7.78
C VAL A 713 -7.18 18.55 6.69
N SER A 714 -5.92 18.75 7.09
CA SER A 714 -4.78 18.85 6.18
C SER A 714 -4.52 17.57 5.39
N LEU A 715 -4.71 16.39 6.01
CA LEU A 715 -4.59 15.10 5.35
C LEU A 715 -5.71 14.93 4.30
N VAL A 716 -6.97 15.11 4.70
CA VAL A 716 -8.14 14.98 3.81
C VAL A 716 -8.01 15.89 2.59
N LEU A 717 -7.68 17.18 2.80
CA LEU A 717 -7.48 18.17 1.74
C LEU A 717 -6.26 17.92 0.84
N GLN A 718 -5.27 17.16 1.31
CA GLN A 718 -4.15 16.74 0.47
C GLN A 718 -4.47 15.48 -0.33
N THR A 719 -5.20 14.52 0.25
CA THR A 719 -5.56 13.27 -0.41
C THR A 719 -6.67 13.45 -1.46
N SER A 720 -7.64 14.35 -1.26
CA SER A 720 -8.73 14.59 -2.22
C SER A 720 -8.29 15.36 -3.48
N ARG A 721 -7.11 15.98 -3.46
CA ARG A 721 -6.55 16.72 -4.62
C ARG A 721 -5.79 15.84 -5.61
N VAL A 722 -5.58 14.56 -5.30
CA VAL A 722 -4.92 13.61 -6.20
C VAL A 722 -5.98 12.88 -7.01
N SER A 723 -6.18 13.28 -8.26
CA SER A 723 -7.12 12.59 -9.16
C SER A 723 -6.73 11.12 -9.35
N ALA A 724 -7.72 10.23 -9.33
CA ALA A 724 -7.53 8.83 -9.67
C ALA A 724 -7.31 8.59 -11.18
N ILE A 725 -7.51 9.61 -12.03
CA ILE A 725 -7.37 9.50 -13.49
C ILE A 725 -5.89 9.66 -13.88
N ARG A 726 -5.31 8.56 -14.37
CA ARG A 726 -3.93 8.50 -14.88
C ARG A 726 -3.81 9.06 -16.31
N GLY A 727 -4.83 8.85 -17.13
CA GLY A 727 -4.86 9.28 -18.53
C GLY A 727 -6.21 9.03 -19.19
N ASN A 728 -6.47 9.71 -20.31
CA ASN A 728 -7.69 9.54 -21.11
C ASN A 728 -7.29 9.38 -22.58
N TYR A 729 -7.95 8.48 -23.30
CA TYR A 729 -7.68 8.18 -24.71
C TYR A 729 -8.98 7.94 -25.49
N SER A 730 -8.87 7.91 -26.82
CA SER A 730 -9.98 7.72 -27.77
C SER A 730 -9.62 6.62 -28.77
N GLY A 731 -10.62 5.86 -29.22
CA GLY A 731 -10.43 4.64 -30.02
C GLY A 731 -9.99 4.85 -31.48
N ASP A 732 -9.93 6.10 -31.93
CA ASP A 732 -9.25 6.50 -33.17
C ASP A 732 -7.72 6.53 -33.02
N ILE A 733 -7.22 6.81 -31.82
CA ILE A 733 -5.78 6.76 -31.48
C ILE A 733 -5.38 5.35 -31.01
N VAL A 734 -6.24 4.68 -30.23
CA VAL A 734 -5.94 3.40 -29.56
C VAL A 734 -6.89 2.30 -30.05
N THR A 735 -6.36 1.39 -30.86
CA THR A 735 -7.06 0.20 -31.37
C THR A 735 -6.54 -1.07 -30.69
N SER A 736 -7.28 -2.18 -30.78
CA SER A 736 -6.80 -3.47 -30.29
C SER A 736 -5.70 -4.07 -31.18
N THR A 737 -4.94 -5.01 -30.63
CA THR A 737 -3.86 -5.75 -31.30
C THR A 737 -4.36 -6.83 -32.28
N VAL A 738 -5.60 -6.72 -32.77
CA VAL A 738 -6.16 -7.63 -33.77
C VAL A 738 -5.83 -7.12 -35.17
N ARG A 739 -5.03 -7.87 -35.94
CA ARG A 739 -4.88 -7.61 -37.39
C ARG A 739 -6.23 -7.82 -38.04
N ARG A 740 -6.68 -6.86 -38.83
CA ARG A 740 -7.96 -6.88 -39.55
C ARG A 740 -7.75 -6.50 -41.02
N ASN A 741 -8.72 -6.81 -41.87
CA ASN A 741 -8.66 -6.45 -43.29
C ASN A 741 -8.69 -4.91 -43.47
N PRO A 742 -8.02 -4.32 -44.48
CA PRO A 742 -8.03 -2.88 -44.71
C PRO A 742 -9.42 -2.22 -44.74
N SER A 743 -10.48 -2.91 -45.19
CA SER A 743 -11.85 -2.37 -45.16
C SER A 743 -12.41 -2.24 -43.73
N GLN A 744 -12.13 -3.23 -42.87
CA GLN A 744 -12.51 -3.21 -41.46
C GLN A 744 -11.72 -2.12 -40.70
N HIS A 745 -10.42 -2.01 -40.99
CA HIS A 745 -9.53 -1.02 -40.34
C HIS A 745 -9.93 0.42 -40.68
N ARG A 746 -10.24 0.73 -41.96
CA ARG A 746 -10.71 2.06 -42.36
C ARG A 746 -11.99 2.47 -41.63
N TYR A 747 -12.99 1.58 -41.62
CA TYR A 747 -14.24 1.84 -40.90
C TYR A 747 -13.98 2.10 -39.41
N LEU A 748 -13.21 1.23 -38.75
CA LEU A 748 -12.88 1.38 -37.33
C LEU A 748 -12.12 2.68 -37.02
N HIS A 749 -11.22 3.13 -37.89
CA HIS A 749 -10.54 4.42 -37.74
C HIS A 749 -11.52 5.61 -37.81
N GLU A 750 -12.50 5.56 -38.70
CA GLU A 750 -13.53 6.60 -38.82
C GLU A 750 -14.47 6.62 -37.60
N VAL A 751 -14.93 5.45 -37.14
CA VAL A 751 -15.90 5.34 -36.03
C VAL A 751 -15.27 5.27 -34.63
N GLY A 752 -13.96 5.04 -34.52
CA GLY A 752 -13.22 4.78 -33.28
C GLY A 752 -13.35 5.86 -32.21
N ARG A 753 -13.61 7.11 -32.61
CA ARG A 753 -13.96 8.25 -31.73
C ARG A 753 -15.19 8.01 -30.81
N GLN A 754 -15.95 6.94 -31.05
CA GLN A 754 -17.08 6.51 -30.22
C GLN A 754 -16.67 5.60 -29.06
N ILE A 755 -15.41 5.19 -28.97
CA ILE A 755 -14.82 4.49 -27.82
C ILE A 755 -14.00 5.52 -27.05
N TYR A 756 -14.36 5.77 -25.80
CA TYR A 756 -13.57 6.60 -24.87
C TYR A 756 -12.96 5.73 -23.79
N ILE A 757 -11.72 6.03 -23.40
CA ILE A 757 -10.93 5.22 -22.47
C ILE A 757 -10.46 6.11 -21.32
N VAL A 758 -10.73 5.72 -20.07
CA VAL A 758 -10.23 6.38 -18.85
C VAL A 758 -9.39 5.38 -18.08
N LYS A 759 -8.09 5.67 -17.88
CA LYS A 759 -7.20 4.84 -17.06
C LYS A 759 -7.23 5.31 -15.62
N LEU A 760 -7.55 4.42 -14.69
CA LEU A 760 -7.65 4.68 -13.26
C LEU A 760 -6.47 4.05 -12.51
N THR A 761 -6.06 4.67 -11.40
CA THR A 761 -4.85 4.26 -10.65
C THR A 761 -5.00 4.51 -9.14
N GLY A 762 -4.33 3.69 -8.33
CA GLY A 762 -4.26 3.86 -6.87
C GLY A 762 -5.41 3.18 -6.12
N TYR A 763 -5.78 3.69 -4.95
CA TYR A 763 -6.93 3.20 -4.19
C TYR A 763 -8.11 4.16 -4.40
N LEU A 764 -9.27 3.64 -4.77
CA LEU A 764 -10.45 4.47 -5.03
C LEU A 764 -11.26 4.64 -3.73
N PHE A 765 -11.38 5.87 -3.25
CA PHE A 765 -12.21 6.19 -2.10
C PHE A 765 -13.05 7.44 -2.38
N PHE A 766 -13.98 7.75 -1.48
CA PHE A 766 -14.87 8.93 -1.59
C PHE A 766 -14.16 10.21 -2.07
N GLY A 767 -12.97 10.51 -1.52
CA GLY A 767 -12.22 11.71 -1.86
C GLY A 767 -11.58 11.75 -3.26
N THR A 768 -11.46 10.61 -3.96
CA THR A 768 -10.87 10.53 -5.31
C THR A 768 -11.87 10.15 -6.39
N ILE A 769 -12.93 9.42 -6.05
CA ILE A 769 -13.91 8.96 -7.04
C ILE A 769 -14.74 10.12 -7.61
N VAL A 770 -14.93 11.19 -6.85
CA VAL A 770 -15.60 12.43 -7.31
C VAL A 770 -14.93 12.99 -8.56
N SER A 771 -13.60 12.99 -8.66
CA SER A 771 -12.91 13.48 -9.87
C SER A 771 -13.11 12.58 -11.10
N VAL A 772 -13.51 11.32 -10.90
CA VAL A 772 -13.91 10.39 -11.98
C VAL A 772 -15.36 10.64 -12.39
N GLU A 773 -16.26 10.82 -11.41
CA GLU A 773 -17.66 11.14 -11.66
C GLU A 773 -17.83 12.49 -12.37
N GLU A 774 -17.18 13.56 -11.88
CA GLU A 774 -17.16 14.88 -12.52
C GLU A 774 -16.65 14.79 -13.97
N LYS A 775 -15.59 14.01 -14.21
CA LYS A 775 -15.04 13.83 -15.56
C LYS A 775 -16.02 13.11 -16.49
N ILE A 776 -16.70 12.07 -16.02
CA ILE A 776 -17.68 11.32 -16.83
C ILE A 776 -18.94 12.18 -17.06
N ARG A 777 -19.42 12.88 -16.04
CA ARG A 777 -20.53 13.84 -16.13
C ARG A 777 -20.25 14.91 -17.19
N GLY A 778 -19.04 15.50 -17.19
CA GLY A 778 -18.59 16.46 -18.21
C GLY A 778 -18.38 15.89 -19.62
N LEU A 779 -18.33 14.57 -19.80
CA LEU A 779 -18.37 13.92 -21.13
C LEU A 779 -19.81 13.67 -21.61
N LEU A 780 -20.76 13.55 -20.69
CA LEU A 780 -22.18 13.30 -20.95
C LEU A 780 -23.03 14.58 -21.02
N GLU A 781 -22.45 15.74 -20.65
CA GLU A 781 -23.03 17.07 -20.91
C GLU A 781 -23.36 17.24 -22.40
N ASP A 782 -24.57 17.70 -22.72
CA ASP A 782 -25.07 17.76 -24.09
C ASP A 782 -24.18 18.59 -25.04
N SER A 783 -23.50 19.63 -24.52
CA SER A 783 -22.58 20.48 -25.30
C SER A 783 -21.26 19.80 -25.68
N ALA A 784 -20.85 18.77 -24.94
CA ALA A 784 -19.69 17.92 -25.20
C ALA A 784 -20.11 16.68 -26.00
N PHE A 785 -21.17 16.00 -25.56
CA PHE A 785 -21.71 14.80 -26.19
C PHE A 785 -22.17 15.04 -27.63
N THR A 786 -22.69 16.23 -27.97
CA THR A 786 -23.02 16.60 -29.35
C THR A 786 -21.77 16.69 -30.26
N LYS A 787 -20.59 16.99 -29.70
CA LYS A 787 -19.31 17.07 -30.44
C LYS A 787 -18.60 15.72 -30.52
N GLN A 788 -18.70 14.91 -29.47
CA GLN A 788 -18.11 13.57 -29.37
C GLN A 788 -19.14 12.57 -28.81
N PRO A 789 -20.08 12.07 -29.65
CA PRO A 789 -21.15 11.18 -29.21
C PRO A 789 -20.64 9.75 -29.01
N ILE A 790 -20.23 9.43 -27.78
CA ILE A 790 -19.66 8.12 -27.44
C ILE A 790 -20.70 6.98 -27.47
N LYS A 791 -20.27 5.77 -27.84
CA LYS A 791 -21.02 4.50 -27.75
C LYS A 791 -20.52 3.65 -26.58
N PHE A 792 -19.22 3.67 -26.31
CA PHE A 792 -18.57 2.87 -25.29
C PHE A 792 -17.68 3.73 -24.38
N LEU A 793 -17.75 3.49 -23.08
CA LEU A 793 -16.79 4.00 -22.10
C LEU A 793 -16.03 2.81 -21.48
N ILE A 794 -14.73 2.73 -21.78
CA ILE A 794 -13.83 1.76 -21.17
C ILE A 794 -13.16 2.40 -19.95
N LEU A 795 -13.36 1.81 -18.78
CA LEU A 795 -12.61 2.14 -17.56
C LEU A 795 -11.53 1.08 -17.37
N ASP A 796 -10.26 1.48 -17.41
CA ASP A 796 -9.12 0.60 -17.15
C ASP A 796 -8.73 0.68 -15.67
N MET A 797 -9.00 -0.41 -14.97
CA MET A 797 -8.83 -0.60 -13.53
C MET A 797 -7.57 -1.42 -13.21
N TRP A 798 -6.72 -1.74 -14.19
CA TRP A 798 -5.54 -2.59 -13.99
C TRP A 798 -4.60 -2.08 -12.88
N ASN A 799 -4.45 -0.76 -12.78
CA ASN A 799 -3.64 -0.08 -11.77
C ASN A 799 -4.45 0.32 -10.51
N VAL A 800 -5.69 -0.14 -10.35
CA VAL A 800 -6.52 0.08 -9.16
C VAL A 800 -6.25 -1.02 -8.13
N THR A 801 -5.81 -0.60 -6.94
CA THR A 801 -5.43 -1.49 -5.83
C THR A 801 -6.62 -1.99 -5.02
N GLY A 802 -7.69 -1.21 -4.94
CA GLY A 802 -8.90 -1.50 -4.17
C GLY A 802 -9.89 -0.34 -4.23
N LEU A 803 -11.07 -0.52 -3.62
CA LEU A 803 -12.09 0.53 -3.48
C LEU A 803 -12.81 0.47 -2.13
N ASP A 804 -13.30 1.62 -1.65
CA ASP A 804 -14.28 1.70 -0.55
C ASP A 804 -15.73 1.60 -1.04
N TYR A 805 -16.68 1.48 -0.10
CA TYR A 805 -18.11 1.36 -0.41
C TYR A 805 -18.62 2.57 -1.21
N SER A 806 -18.24 3.79 -0.83
CA SER A 806 -18.66 5.03 -1.49
C SER A 806 -18.16 5.14 -2.93
N ALA A 807 -16.97 4.62 -3.24
CA ALA A 807 -16.49 4.50 -4.60
C ALA A 807 -17.30 3.47 -5.42
N GLY A 808 -17.75 2.37 -4.80
CA GLY A 808 -18.70 1.43 -5.40
C GLY A 808 -20.05 2.08 -5.74
N GLU A 809 -20.59 2.88 -4.81
CA GLU A 809 -21.87 3.61 -5.00
C GLU A 809 -21.76 4.68 -6.10
N ALA A 810 -20.62 5.38 -6.16
CA ALA A 810 -20.30 6.28 -7.26
C ALA A 810 -20.16 5.54 -8.61
N PHE A 811 -19.61 4.32 -8.65
CA PHE A 811 -19.61 3.50 -9.87
C PHE A 811 -21.03 3.10 -10.32
N ASN A 812 -21.92 2.74 -9.39
CA ASN A 812 -23.34 2.47 -9.73
C ASN A 812 -24.02 3.75 -10.27
N THR A 813 -23.74 4.91 -9.68
CA THR A 813 -24.22 6.21 -10.18
C THR A 813 -23.66 6.55 -11.56
N ILE A 814 -22.37 6.29 -11.82
CA ILE A 814 -21.75 6.38 -13.15
C ILE A 814 -22.45 5.46 -14.15
N SER A 815 -22.74 4.21 -13.76
CA SER A 815 -23.45 3.24 -14.61
C SER A 815 -24.82 3.76 -15.04
N ARG A 816 -25.62 4.27 -14.09
CA ARG A 816 -26.92 4.89 -14.36
C ARG A 816 -26.81 6.14 -15.24
N LEU A 817 -25.80 6.98 -15.07
CA LEU A 817 -25.58 8.17 -15.91
C LEU A 817 -25.26 7.81 -17.37
N LEU A 818 -24.54 6.71 -17.60
CA LEU A 818 -24.18 6.21 -18.93
C LEU A 818 -25.37 5.55 -19.63
N ASP A 819 -26.13 4.75 -18.89
CA ASP A 819 -27.34 4.06 -19.35
C ASP A 819 -28.40 5.05 -19.88
N ASN A 820 -28.64 6.13 -19.14
CA ASN A 820 -29.50 7.27 -19.54
C ASN A 820 -29.08 7.99 -20.86
N LYS A 821 -27.95 7.63 -21.46
CA LYS A 821 -27.45 8.16 -22.74
C LYS A 821 -27.16 7.04 -23.77
N ASP A 822 -27.71 5.84 -23.57
CA ASP A 822 -27.40 4.62 -24.33
C ASP A 822 -25.88 4.30 -24.41
N VAL A 823 -25.07 4.63 -23.39
CA VAL A 823 -23.61 4.42 -23.41
C VAL A 823 -23.25 3.15 -22.64
N VAL A 824 -22.59 2.19 -23.31
CA VAL A 824 -22.21 0.91 -22.69
C VAL A 824 -20.95 1.09 -21.84
N LEU A 825 -21.04 0.72 -20.56
CA LEU A 825 -19.91 0.71 -19.63
C LEU A 825 -19.12 -0.62 -19.75
N VAL A 826 -17.82 -0.51 -19.97
CA VAL A 826 -16.90 -1.64 -20.03
C VAL A 826 -15.79 -1.45 -19.00
N LEU A 827 -15.66 -2.39 -18.06
CA LEU A 827 -14.55 -2.45 -17.12
C LEU A 827 -13.47 -3.38 -17.66
N SER A 828 -12.22 -2.91 -17.63
CA SER A 828 -11.05 -3.69 -18.04
C SER A 828 -10.03 -3.80 -16.90
N GLY A 829 -9.36 -4.95 -16.81
CA GLY A 829 -8.48 -5.25 -15.67
C GLY A 829 -9.22 -5.63 -14.37
N VAL A 830 -10.53 -5.86 -14.46
CA VAL A 830 -11.35 -6.44 -13.39
C VAL A 830 -11.94 -7.75 -13.91
N ASP A 831 -11.77 -8.82 -13.13
CA ASP A 831 -12.53 -10.05 -13.29
C ASP A 831 -13.55 -10.19 -12.14
N SER A 832 -14.68 -10.81 -12.46
CA SER A 832 -15.78 -11.15 -11.55
C SER A 832 -15.36 -11.83 -10.26
N GLU A 833 -14.36 -12.73 -10.29
CA GLU A 833 -13.88 -13.46 -9.10
C GLU A 833 -12.76 -12.73 -8.35
N THR A 834 -12.20 -11.65 -8.89
CA THR A 834 -11.26 -10.81 -8.13
C THR A 834 -11.98 -10.10 -6.98
N GLN A 835 -11.26 -9.81 -5.89
CA GLN A 835 -11.81 -9.04 -4.76
C GLN A 835 -12.39 -7.69 -5.21
N LEU A 836 -11.80 -7.06 -6.25
CA LEU A 836 -12.29 -5.82 -6.83
C LEU A 836 -13.63 -6.00 -7.56
N GLY A 837 -13.77 -7.05 -8.38
CA GLY A 837 -15.01 -7.38 -9.08
C GLY A 837 -16.13 -7.79 -8.13
N ARG A 838 -15.82 -8.62 -7.13
CA ARG A 838 -16.76 -9.00 -6.06
C ARG A 838 -17.24 -7.79 -5.27
N ASN A 839 -16.36 -6.84 -4.91
CA ASN A 839 -16.76 -5.61 -4.23
C ASN A 839 -17.69 -4.75 -5.10
N LEU A 840 -17.43 -4.61 -6.41
CA LEU A 840 -18.32 -3.86 -7.32
C LEU A 840 -19.71 -4.51 -7.44
N ARG A 841 -19.76 -5.83 -7.63
CA ARG A 841 -21.02 -6.59 -7.71
C ARG A 841 -21.80 -6.54 -6.39
N ALA A 842 -21.11 -6.57 -5.24
CA ALA A 842 -21.73 -6.46 -3.91
C ALA A 842 -22.36 -5.07 -3.63
N VAL A 843 -21.92 -4.01 -4.32
CA VAL A 843 -22.56 -2.66 -4.29
C VAL A 843 -23.60 -2.50 -5.43
N GLY A 844 -23.95 -3.60 -6.11
CA GLY A 844 -25.01 -3.65 -7.11
C GLY A 844 -24.62 -3.13 -8.50
N LEU A 845 -23.33 -3.04 -8.83
CA LEU A 845 -22.92 -2.66 -10.18
C LEU A 845 -23.30 -3.77 -11.19
N GLY A 846 -24.20 -3.44 -12.11
CA GLY A 846 -24.79 -4.39 -13.06
C GLY A 846 -26.15 -4.96 -12.64
N ASN A 847 -26.74 -4.47 -11.54
CA ASN A 847 -28.14 -4.73 -11.20
C ASN A 847 -29.09 -3.85 -12.04
N ASP A 848 -30.39 -3.99 -11.80
CA ASP A 848 -31.48 -3.17 -12.37
C ASP A 848 -31.54 -3.17 -13.91
N GLY A 849 -30.97 -4.20 -14.55
CA GLY A 849 -30.96 -4.39 -16.01
C GLY A 849 -29.84 -3.64 -16.75
N ILE A 850 -28.97 -2.91 -16.05
CA ILE A 850 -27.93 -2.07 -16.68
C ILE A 850 -26.72 -2.93 -17.08
N GLU A 851 -26.50 -3.08 -18.39
CA GLU A 851 -25.49 -4.00 -18.93
C GLU A 851 -24.03 -3.52 -18.75
N VAL A 852 -23.41 -3.87 -17.62
CA VAL A 852 -21.98 -3.62 -17.36
C VAL A 852 -21.11 -4.81 -17.78
N MET A 853 -20.20 -4.59 -18.72
CA MET A 853 -19.29 -5.63 -19.22
C MET A 853 -17.97 -5.64 -18.42
N MET A 854 -17.58 -6.80 -17.87
CA MET A 854 -16.27 -7.00 -17.21
C MET A 854 -15.36 -7.87 -18.07
N LEU A 855 -14.13 -7.39 -18.34
CA LEU A 855 -13.14 -8.03 -19.19
C LEU A 855 -11.72 -8.00 -18.58
N PRO A 856 -10.90 -9.06 -18.79
CA PRO A 856 -9.67 -9.26 -18.03
C PRO A 856 -8.54 -8.27 -18.36
N ASN A 857 -8.58 -7.60 -19.52
CA ASN A 857 -7.55 -6.66 -19.96
C ASN A 857 -8.09 -5.62 -20.97
N LEU A 858 -7.36 -4.53 -21.17
CA LEU A 858 -7.74 -3.43 -22.07
C LEU A 858 -7.84 -3.86 -23.54
N ASN A 859 -7.03 -4.82 -24.01
CA ASN A 859 -7.11 -5.29 -25.39
C ASN A 859 -8.44 -5.98 -25.69
N SER A 860 -8.89 -6.87 -24.79
CA SER A 860 -10.18 -7.55 -24.93
C SER A 860 -11.36 -6.58 -24.87
N ALA A 861 -11.25 -5.50 -24.09
CA ALA A 861 -12.27 -4.44 -24.06
C ALA A 861 -12.33 -3.66 -25.38
N LEU A 862 -11.19 -3.24 -25.92
CA LEU A 862 -11.09 -2.60 -27.24
C LEU A 862 -11.65 -3.52 -28.34
N GLU A 863 -11.21 -4.78 -28.36
CA GLU A 863 -11.64 -5.78 -29.34
C GLU A 863 -13.16 -6.01 -29.29
N SER A 864 -13.76 -6.09 -28.09
CA SER A 864 -15.21 -6.20 -27.94
C SER A 864 -15.96 -4.98 -28.49
N CYS A 865 -15.48 -3.77 -28.20
CA CYS A 865 -16.09 -2.53 -28.71
C CYS A 865 -15.96 -2.42 -30.24
N GLU A 866 -14.80 -2.76 -30.79
CA GLU A 866 -14.54 -2.79 -32.23
C GLU A 866 -15.41 -3.84 -32.95
N ASN A 867 -15.59 -5.03 -32.38
CA ASN A 867 -16.44 -6.07 -32.96
C ASN A 867 -17.92 -5.64 -33.00
N GLU A 868 -18.41 -4.96 -31.96
CA GLU A 868 -19.75 -4.36 -31.93
C GLU A 868 -19.94 -3.19 -32.90
N LEU A 869 -18.85 -2.53 -33.32
CA LEU A 869 -18.87 -1.58 -34.43
C LEU A 869 -18.91 -2.33 -35.77
N LEU A 870 -18.09 -3.37 -35.95
CA LEU A 870 -18.07 -4.17 -37.19
C LEU A 870 -19.39 -4.91 -37.46
N LYS A 871 -20.13 -5.38 -36.45
CA LYS A 871 -21.50 -5.91 -36.62
C LYS A 871 -22.41 -4.88 -37.33
N THR A 872 -22.25 -3.59 -37.01
CA THR A 872 -23.02 -2.49 -37.63
C THR A 872 -22.67 -2.32 -39.12
N LEU A 873 -21.38 -2.41 -39.47
CA LEU A 873 -20.91 -2.40 -40.88
C LEU A 873 -21.52 -3.57 -41.68
N TYR A 874 -21.48 -4.79 -41.14
CA TYR A 874 -21.95 -5.97 -41.86
C TYR A 874 -23.47 -6.05 -42.01
N ALA A 875 -24.24 -5.60 -41.00
CA ALA A 875 -25.69 -5.48 -41.13
C ALA A 875 -26.07 -4.52 -42.27
N ARG A 876 -25.39 -3.37 -42.37
CA ARG A 876 -25.60 -2.41 -43.47
C ARG A 876 -25.15 -2.96 -44.83
N GLN A 877 -24.11 -3.80 -44.85
CA GLN A 877 -23.68 -4.49 -46.07
C GLN A 877 -24.70 -5.54 -46.54
N GLU A 878 -25.34 -6.27 -45.63
CA GLU A 878 -26.39 -7.24 -45.97
C GLU A 878 -27.64 -6.54 -46.53
N GLU A 879 -28.05 -5.42 -45.93
CA GLU A 879 -29.15 -4.56 -46.40
C GLU A 879 -28.91 -4.02 -47.82
N LEU A 880 -27.72 -3.48 -48.11
CA LEU A 880 -27.38 -3.01 -49.45
C LEU A 880 -27.35 -4.15 -50.48
N ASN A 881 -27.01 -5.37 -50.06
CA ASN A 881 -27.04 -6.54 -50.93
C ASN A 881 -28.46 -7.10 -51.13
N SER A 882 -29.35 -7.06 -50.13
CA SER A 882 -30.75 -7.48 -50.29
C SER A 882 -31.52 -6.52 -51.22
N LEU A 883 -31.33 -5.21 -51.08
CA LEU A 883 -31.86 -4.19 -52.00
C LEU A 883 -31.40 -4.41 -53.45
N ARG A 884 -30.14 -4.82 -53.66
CA ARG A 884 -29.61 -5.20 -54.99
C ARG A 884 -30.16 -6.53 -55.52
N ARG A 885 -30.45 -7.51 -54.66
CA ARG A 885 -31.12 -8.76 -55.06
C ARG A 885 -32.53 -8.45 -55.59
N ILE A 886 -33.29 -7.62 -54.87
CA ILE A 886 -34.64 -7.20 -55.25
C ILE A 886 -34.64 -6.45 -56.59
N SER A 887 -33.75 -5.47 -56.79
CA SER A 887 -33.69 -4.70 -58.05
C SER A 887 -33.20 -5.52 -59.26
N THR A 888 -32.40 -6.56 -59.05
CA THR A 888 -31.98 -7.48 -60.13
C THR A 888 -33.00 -8.57 -60.44
N GLN A 889 -33.88 -8.95 -59.49
CA GLN A 889 -35.03 -9.81 -59.79
C GLN A 889 -36.12 -9.04 -60.58
N ASN A 890 -36.42 -7.80 -60.19
CA ASN A 890 -37.39 -6.93 -60.88
C ASN A 890 -36.99 -6.52 -62.31
N THR A 891 -35.81 -6.91 -62.80
CA THR A 891 -35.32 -6.62 -64.16
C THR A 891 -35.20 -7.85 -65.06
N GLN A 892 -35.56 -9.05 -64.58
CA GLN A 892 -35.53 -10.29 -65.40
C GLN A 892 -36.91 -10.84 -65.77
N ASN A 893 -37.97 -10.51 -65.03
CA ASN A 893 -39.34 -10.88 -65.37
C ASN A 893 -40.16 -9.64 -65.74
N LEU A 894 -40.65 -9.54 -66.99
CA LEU A 894 -41.82 -8.73 -67.29
C LEU A 894 -43.06 -9.52 -66.88
N ASP A 895 -43.59 -9.24 -65.70
CA ASP A 895 -44.90 -9.75 -65.30
C ASP A 895 -45.68 -8.73 -64.45
N VAL A 896 -46.99 -8.94 -64.36
CA VAL A 896 -47.97 -7.95 -63.88
C VAL A 896 -47.73 -7.58 -62.41
N PRO A 897 -47.87 -6.29 -62.00
CA PRO A 897 -47.72 -5.87 -60.61
C PRO A 897 -48.79 -6.49 -59.69
N SER A 898 -48.49 -7.67 -59.14
CA SER A 898 -49.35 -8.34 -58.17
C SER A 898 -49.27 -7.64 -56.80
N ASN A 899 -50.42 -7.23 -56.28
CA ASN A 899 -50.49 -6.31 -55.14
C ASN A 899 -50.37 -7.06 -53.79
N LYS A 900 -49.18 -7.62 -53.50
CA LYS A 900 -48.82 -8.30 -52.25
C LYS A 900 -47.44 -7.89 -51.70
N ALA A 901 -47.08 -6.61 -51.84
CA ALA A 901 -45.91 -6.02 -51.18
C ALA A 901 -46.21 -5.65 -49.70
N SER A 902 -46.75 -6.61 -48.92
CA SER A 902 -47.16 -6.43 -47.52
C SER A 902 -46.63 -7.58 -46.68
N GLY A 903 -45.38 -7.48 -46.22
CA GLY A 903 -44.68 -8.58 -45.54
C GLY A 903 -43.29 -8.21 -44.99
N LEU A 904 -42.56 -7.29 -45.62
CA LEU A 904 -41.47 -6.58 -44.92
C LEU A 904 -42.07 -5.38 -44.20
N SER A 905 -42.08 -5.43 -42.87
CA SER A 905 -42.31 -4.24 -42.04
C SER A 905 -41.19 -3.23 -42.30
N SER A 906 -41.56 -1.99 -42.64
CA SER A 906 -40.60 -0.89 -42.67
C SER A 906 -39.94 -0.76 -41.30
N PHE A 907 -38.62 -0.97 -41.28
CA PHE A 907 -37.75 -0.31 -40.32
C PHE A 907 -37.25 0.98 -40.99
N ASP A 908 -38.10 1.99 -41.01
CA ASP A 908 -37.71 3.40 -41.07
C ASP A 908 -37.61 3.96 -39.64
N PRO A 909 -36.55 3.67 -38.86
CA PRO A 909 -36.28 4.44 -37.65
C PRO A 909 -35.82 5.84 -38.05
N PRO A 910 -36.36 6.92 -37.47
CA PRO A 910 -35.89 8.27 -37.78
C PRO A 910 -34.43 8.44 -37.33
N PHE A 911 -33.68 9.31 -38.03
CA PHE A 911 -32.26 9.61 -37.79
C PHE A 911 -31.99 10.41 -36.48
N ASN A 912 -32.66 10.05 -35.38
CA ASN A 912 -32.78 10.83 -34.15
C ASN A 912 -31.53 10.83 -33.23
N SER A 913 -30.40 10.27 -33.64
CA SER A 913 -29.13 10.45 -32.90
C SER A 913 -27.95 10.68 -33.84
N PRO A 914 -27.09 11.69 -33.58
CA PRO A 914 -25.84 11.91 -34.33
C PRO A 914 -24.95 10.66 -34.37
N ARG A 915 -24.97 9.87 -33.28
CA ARG A 915 -24.25 8.60 -33.13
C ARG A 915 -24.65 7.56 -34.18
N ARG A 916 -25.95 7.24 -34.31
CA ARG A 916 -26.43 6.28 -35.31
C ARG A 916 -26.27 6.81 -36.73
N LYS A 917 -26.46 8.12 -36.97
CA LYS A 917 -26.17 8.72 -38.28
C LYS A 917 -24.69 8.51 -38.65
N HIS A 918 -23.76 8.87 -37.77
CA HIS A 918 -22.33 8.75 -38.02
C HIS A 918 -21.88 7.30 -38.29
N LEU A 919 -22.42 6.32 -37.55
CA LEU A 919 -22.17 4.90 -37.81
C LEU A 919 -22.63 4.45 -39.21
N ALA A 920 -23.79 4.95 -39.68
CA ALA A 920 -24.35 4.63 -41.00
C ALA A 920 -23.64 5.38 -42.14
N GLU A 921 -23.21 6.61 -41.91
CA GLU A 921 -22.47 7.48 -42.83
C GLU A 921 -21.07 6.88 -43.09
N ALA A 922 -20.30 6.59 -42.03
CA ALA A 922 -19.02 5.88 -42.15
C ALA A 922 -19.16 4.46 -42.73
N ALA A 923 -20.26 3.75 -42.45
CA ALA A 923 -20.50 2.44 -43.06
C ALA A 923 -20.79 2.57 -44.56
N HIS A 924 -21.47 3.64 -44.99
CA HIS A 924 -21.71 3.90 -46.41
C HIS A 924 -20.43 4.29 -47.16
N ASP A 925 -19.55 5.10 -46.54
CA ASP A 925 -18.28 5.50 -47.16
C ASP A 925 -17.27 4.34 -47.19
N ALA A 926 -17.17 3.56 -46.11
CA ALA A 926 -16.36 2.34 -46.08
C ALA A 926 -16.85 1.27 -47.08
N LEU A 927 -18.17 1.11 -47.27
CA LEU A 927 -18.71 0.16 -48.24
C LEU A 927 -18.63 0.69 -49.67
N SER A 928 -19.00 1.94 -49.96
CA SER A 928 -18.97 2.49 -51.32
C SER A 928 -17.55 2.54 -51.89
N SER A 929 -16.56 2.97 -51.09
CA SER A 929 -15.15 2.98 -51.51
C SER A 929 -14.56 1.59 -51.78
N VAL A 930 -15.14 0.53 -51.21
CA VAL A 930 -14.70 -0.87 -51.35
C VAL A 930 -15.50 -1.64 -52.41
N GLU A 931 -16.80 -1.38 -52.54
CA GLU A 931 -17.68 -2.06 -53.50
C GLU A 931 -17.47 -1.57 -54.94
N VAL A 932 -17.08 -0.30 -55.14
CA VAL A 932 -16.54 0.20 -56.42
C VAL A 932 -15.30 -0.61 -56.87
N GLN A 933 -14.63 -1.31 -55.94
CA GLN A 933 -13.48 -2.19 -56.18
C GLN A 933 -13.74 -3.69 -55.93
N ARG A 934 -15.00 -4.16 -55.80
CA ARG A 934 -15.32 -5.60 -55.73
C ARG A 934 -16.12 -6.06 -56.97
N PRO A 935 -15.45 -6.41 -58.09
CA PRO A 935 -16.12 -7.06 -59.20
C PRO A 935 -16.82 -8.35 -58.76
N LYS A 936 -18.09 -8.55 -59.16
CA LYS A 936 -18.81 -9.83 -58.94
C LYS A 936 -18.05 -11.05 -59.50
N LYS A 937 -17.15 -10.84 -60.47
CA LYS A 937 -16.20 -11.84 -60.99
C LYS A 937 -15.37 -12.53 -59.91
N TRP A 938 -15.00 -11.83 -58.84
CA TRP A 938 -14.05 -12.36 -57.85
C TRP A 938 -14.63 -13.50 -57.01
N GLN A 939 -15.96 -13.60 -56.90
CA GLN A 939 -16.64 -14.62 -56.09
C GLN A 939 -16.44 -16.03 -56.67
N SER A 940 -16.42 -16.17 -58.01
CA SER A 940 -16.27 -17.45 -58.71
C SER A 940 -14.82 -17.90 -58.92
N PHE A 941 -13.82 -17.14 -58.47
CA PHE A 941 -12.42 -17.57 -58.52
C PHE A 941 -12.08 -18.56 -57.40
N LYS A 942 -11.28 -19.57 -57.72
CA LYS A 942 -10.75 -20.54 -56.76
C LYS A 942 -9.63 -19.92 -55.93
N GLU A 943 -9.49 -20.41 -54.70
CA GLU A 943 -8.34 -20.07 -53.85
C GLU A 943 -7.03 -20.64 -54.45
N PRO A 944 -5.89 -19.92 -54.29
CA PRO A 944 -5.69 -18.74 -53.44
C PRO A 944 -5.95 -17.39 -54.13
N LEU A 945 -6.40 -17.35 -55.40
CA LEU A 945 -6.50 -16.10 -56.15
C LEU A 945 -7.48 -15.10 -55.51
N ARG A 946 -8.63 -15.61 -55.05
CA ARG A 946 -9.66 -14.79 -54.40
C ARG A 946 -9.17 -14.21 -53.08
N LEU A 947 -8.53 -15.03 -52.23
CA LEU A 947 -7.88 -14.59 -51.00
C LEU A 947 -6.77 -13.56 -51.25
N ILE A 948 -5.91 -13.77 -52.26
CA ILE A 948 -4.87 -12.80 -52.66
C ILE A 948 -5.49 -11.44 -53.02
N LEU A 949 -6.52 -11.43 -53.86
CA LEU A 949 -7.22 -10.20 -54.26
C LEU A 949 -7.95 -9.51 -53.09
N GLN A 950 -8.50 -10.28 -52.14
CA GLN A 950 -9.19 -9.76 -50.95
C GLN A 950 -8.23 -9.21 -49.87
N ILE A 951 -7.07 -9.84 -49.68
CA ILE A 951 -6.04 -9.36 -48.72
C ILE A 951 -5.34 -8.11 -49.28
N PHE A 952 -5.05 -8.07 -50.57
CA PHE A 952 -4.32 -6.96 -51.20
C PHE A 952 -5.24 -5.82 -51.70
N GLN A 953 -6.56 -5.93 -51.48
CA GLN A 953 -7.54 -4.90 -51.85
C GLN A 953 -7.19 -3.56 -51.16
N GLY A 954 -7.05 -2.48 -51.93
CA GLY A 954 -6.65 -1.16 -51.44
C GLY A 954 -5.16 -1.01 -51.11
N LEU A 955 -4.38 -2.10 -51.12
CA LEU A 955 -2.92 -2.09 -50.94
C LEU A 955 -2.18 -2.10 -52.29
N SER A 956 -2.80 -2.64 -53.35
CA SER A 956 -2.24 -2.68 -54.70
C SER A 956 -3.30 -2.46 -55.77
N ASP A 957 -2.94 -1.71 -56.81
CA ASP A 957 -3.79 -1.31 -57.93
C ASP A 957 -3.71 -2.32 -59.12
N LYS A 958 -3.49 -3.60 -58.81
CA LYS A 958 -3.18 -4.66 -59.79
C LYS A 958 -4.33 -5.65 -59.96
N ASN A 959 -4.67 -5.91 -61.21
CA ASN A 959 -5.80 -6.75 -61.61
C ASN A 959 -5.56 -8.26 -61.42
N GLU A 960 -6.64 -9.02 -61.58
CA GLU A 960 -6.72 -10.49 -61.52
C GLU A 960 -5.61 -11.21 -62.31
N ASP A 961 -5.39 -10.82 -63.56
CA ASP A 961 -4.41 -11.44 -64.47
C ASP A 961 -2.95 -11.26 -63.98
N PHE A 962 -2.66 -10.20 -63.22
CA PHE A 962 -1.33 -9.95 -62.65
C PHE A 962 -1.06 -10.84 -61.43
N TRP A 963 -2.10 -11.20 -60.66
CA TRP A 963 -1.99 -12.07 -59.50
C TRP A 963 -2.15 -13.56 -59.82
N PHE A 964 -2.73 -13.91 -60.98
CA PHE A 964 -2.89 -15.30 -61.41
C PHE A 964 -1.58 -16.12 -61.38
N PRO A 965 -0.41 -15.63 -61.88
CA PRO A 965 0.85 -16.37 -61.79
C PRO A 965 1.28 -16.70 -60.35
N ALA A 966 1.00 -15.80 -59.39
CA ALA A 966 1.37 -15.97 -57.98
C ALA A 966 0.74 -17.21 -57.35
N THR A 967 -0.47 -17.59 -57.80
CA THR A 967 -1.23 -18.73 -57.24
C THR A 967 -0.44 -20.04 -57.24
N SER A 968 0.40 -20.26 -58.26
CA SER A 968 1.23 -21.47 -58.41
C SER A 968 2.39 -21.58 -57.41
N TYR A 969 2.66 -20.51 -56.66
CA TYR A 969 3.72 -20.42 -55.66
C TYR A 969 3.20 -20.52 -54.21
N PHE A 970 1.91 -20.81 -54.00
CA PHE A 970 1.31 -21.00 -52.67
C PHE A 970 0.81 -22.44 -52.48
N SER A 971 1.02 -22.99 -51.28
CA SER A 971 0.57 -24.32 -50.87
C SER A 971 -0.43 -24.24 -49.71
N ARG A 972 -1.64 -24.78 -49.90
CA ARG A 972 -2.67 -24.84 -48.86
C ARG A 972 -2.26 -25.85 -47.77
N ARG A 973 -2.38 -25.46 -46.50
CA ARG A 973 -2.21 -26.33 -45.33
C ARG A 973 -3.33 -26.09 -44.32
N GLU A 974 -3.77 -27.17 -43.69
CA GLU A 974 -4.69 -27.16 -42.56
C GLU A 974 -3.88 -27.48 -41.30
N ILE A 975 -4.08 -26.71 -40.23
CA ILE A 975 -3.23 -26.75 -39.04
C ILE A 975 -4.12 -26.63 -37.80
N PRO A 976 -4.13 -27.62 -36.89
CA PRO A 976 -5.03 -27.64 -35.74
C PRO A 976 -4.62 -26.66 -34.64
N ALA A 977 -5.58 -26.27 -33.81
CA ALA A 977 -5.38 -25.44 -32.62
C ALA A 977 -4.30 -26.00 -31.68
N GLY A 978 -3.58 -25.09 -31.01
CA GLY A 978 -2.43 -25.40 -30.17
C GLY A 978 -1.10 -25.58 -30.92
N THR A 979 -1.11 -25.69 -32.26
CA THR A 979 0.13 -25.86 -33.04
C THR A 979 0.96 -24.58 -33.08
N VAL A 980 2.26 -24.68 -32.79
CA VAL A 980 3.23 -23.58 -32.99
C VAL A 980 3.69 -23.59 -34.45
N LEU A 981 3.47 -22.48 -35.17
CA LEU A 981 3.84 -22.32 -36.59
C LEU A 981 5.32 -21.98 -36.78
N PHE A 982 5.87 -21.20 -35.86
CA PHE A 982 7.29 -20.85 -35.72
C PHE A 982 7.52 -20.16 -34.38
N ARG A 983 8.74 -20.21 -33.86
CA ARG A 983 9.16 -19.50 -32.64
C ARG A 983 10.02 -18.28 -32.95
N ARG A 984 10.05 -17.34 -32.01
CA ARG A 984 11.02 -16.24 -32.00
C ARG A 984 12.46 -16.77 -32.13
N GLY A 985 13.26 -16.18 -33.02
CA GLY A 985 14.65 -16.56 -33.26
C GLY A 985 14.86 -17.75 -34.20
N GLU A 986 13.81 -18.39 -34.72
CA GLU A 986 13.92 -19.33 -35.83
C GLU A 986 14.08 -18.58 -37.17
N GLN A 987 14.71 -19.18 -38.18
CA GLN A 987 14.84 -18.55 -39.51
C GLN A 987 13.48 -18.43 -40.22
N ALA A 988 13.26 -17.32 -40.91
CA ALA A 988 12.00 -17.03 -41.58
C ALA A 988 11.84 -17.80 -42.91
N ASN A 989 11.49 -19.09 -42.81
CA ASN A 989 11.43 -20.01 -43.96
C ASN A 989 10.11 -19.98 -44.76
N GLY A 990 9.14 -19.14 -44.39
CA GLY A 990 7.84 -19.07 -45.09
C GLY A 990 7.00 -17.82 -44.78
N PHE A 991 6.19 -17.42 -45.75
CA PHE A 991 5.16 -16.38 -45.69
C PHE A 991 3.77 -17.02 -45.82
N TYR A 992 2.80 -16.56 -45.03
CA TYR A 992 1.47 -17.18 -44.94
C TYR A 992 0.34 -16.17 -45.21
N LEU A 993 -0.66 -16.59 -45.99
CA LEU A 993 -1.98 -15.96 -46.08
C LEU A 993 -2.98 -16.77 -45.24
N VAL A 994 -3.81 -16.13 -44.42
CA VAL A 994 -4.79 -16.83 -43.56
C VAL A 994 -6.15 -16.89 -44.25
N GLU A 995 -6.60 -18.08 -44.65
CA GLU A 995 -7.92 -18.35 -45.24
C GLU A 995 -9.00 -18.46 -44.15
N ARG A 996 -8.69 -19.12 -43.03
CA ARG A 996 -9.62 -19.35 -41.91
C ARG A 996 -8.85 -19.51 -40.59
N GLY A 997 -9.50 -19.21 -39.47
CA GLY A 997 -8.99 -19.42 -38.11
C GLY A 997 -8.39 -18.16 -37.47
N ILE A 998 -7.70 -18.34 -36.34
CA ILE A 998 -6.94 -17.28 -35.64
C ILE A 998 -5.56 -17.82 -35.25
N VAL A 999 -4.52 -17.04 -35.55
CA VAL A 999 -3.15 -17.23 -35.06
C VAL A 999 -2.83 -16.14 -34.04
N ARG A 1000 -2.39 -16.51 -32.83
CA ARG A 1000 -1.84 -15.57 -31.86
C ARG A 1000 -0.34 -15.42 -32.08
N ALA A 1001 0.15 -14.19 -32.17
CA ALA A 1001 1.58 -13.89 -32.27
C ALA A 1001 2.05 -13.24 -30.96
N GLU A 1002 3.04 -13.87 -30.33
CA GLU A 1002 3.58 -13.50 -29.02
C GLU A 1002 4.96 -12.86 -29.21
N TYR A 1003 5.04 -11.56 -28.92
CA TYR A 1003 6.23 -10.73 -29.00
C TYR A 1003 6.82 -10.53 -27.60
N ASP A 1004 7.94 -11.21 -27.34
CA ASP A 1004 8.73 -11.07 -26.12
C ASP A 1004 9.72 -9.90 -26.27
N LEU A 1005 9.39 -8.73 -25.73
CA LEU A 1005 10.20 -7.52 -25.81
C LEU A 1005 10.90 -7.24 -24.45
N PRO A 1006 12.06 -6.56 -24.42
CA PRO A 1006 12.72 -6.17 -23.16
C PRO A 1006 11.85 -5.34 -22.19
N GLN A 1007 10.79 -4.72 -22.71
CA GLN A 1007 9.82 -3.91 -21.97
C GLN A 1007 8.57 -4.69 -21.50
N GLY A 1008 8.37 -5.94 -21.94
CA GLY A 1008 7.19 -6.75 -21.63
C GLY A 1008 6.74 -7.63 -22.79
N TRP A 1009 5.67 -8.42 -22.56
CA TRP A 1009 5.08 -9.28 -23.58
C TRP A 1009 3.88 -8.62 -24.24
N LEU A 1010 3.84 -8.66 -25.58
CA LEU A 1010 2.71 -8.23 -26.39
C LEU A 1010 2.11 -9.44 -27.12
N CYS A 1011 0.81 -9.62 -26.99
CA CYS A 1011 0.04 -10.54 -27.81
C CYS A 1011 -0.66 -9.78 -28.94
N GLU A 1012 -0.46 -10.22 -30.18
CA GLU A 1012 -1.19 -9.80 -31.37
C GLU A 1012 -2.09 -10.96 -31.83
N SER A 1013 -3.20 -10.69 -32.50
CA SER A 1013 -4.15 -11.72 -32.95
C SER A 1013 -4.48 -11.56 -34.43
N ILE A 1014 -4.20 -12.60 -35.20
CA ILE A 1014 -4.09 -12.55 -36.66
C ILE A 1014 -5.20 -13.42 -37.24
N VAL A 1015 -6.15 -12.77 -37.89
CA VAL A 1015 -7.44 -13.36 -38.30
C VAL A 1015 -7.45 -13.71 -39.80
N ALA A 1016 -8.46 -14.47 -40.22
CA ALA A 1016 -8.74 -14.75 -41.62
C ALA A 1016 -8.80 -13.47 -42.48
N GLY A 1017 -8.23 -13.51 -43.69
CA GLY A 1017 -8.16 -12.34 -44.58
C GLY A 1017 -7.02 -11.38 -44.25
N THR A 1018 -5.96 -11.88 -43.61
CA THR A 1018 -4.72 -11.14 -43.31
C THR A 1018 -3.46 -11.98 -43.60
N THR A 1019 -2.26 -11.39 -43.46
CA THR A 1019 -0.96 -12.05 -43.66
C THR A 1019 -0.23 -12.32 -42.35
N LEU A 1020 0.67 -13.31 -42.37
CA LEU A 1020 1.51 -13.72 -41.24
C LEU A 1020 2.96 -13.98 -41.67
N GLY A 1021 3.90 -13.50 -40.86
CA GLY A 1021 5.34 -13.77 -40.99
C GLY A 1021 6.04 -12.95 -42.08
N GLU A 1022 5.36 -11.93 -42.59
CA GLU A 1022 5.71 -11.09 -43.74
C GLU A 1022 7.05 -10.36 -43.58
N LEU A 1023 7.21 -9.50 -42.58
CA LEU A 1023 8.44 -8.73 -42.42
C LEU A 1023 9.69 -9.62 -42.34
N PRO A 1024 9.83 -10.59 -41.41
CA PRO A 1024 11.04 -11.41 -41.30
C PRO A 1024 11.37 -12.21 -42.57
N PHE A 1025 10.34 -12.69 -43.28
CA PHE A 1025 10.52 -13.46 -44.51
C PHE A 1025 11.12 -12.61 -45.63
N PHE A 1026 10.59 -11.40 -45.85
CA PHE A 1026 11.04 -10.51 -46.92
C PHE A 1026 12.31 -9.71 -46.57
N SER A 1027 12.64 -9.51 -45.29
CA SER A 1027 13.92 -8.93 -44.86
C SER A 1027 15.05 -9.95 -44.64
N GLU A 1028 14.79 -11.24 -44.84
CA GLU A 1028 15.70 -12.36 -44.54
C GLU A 1028 16.29 -12.32 -43.11
N THR A 1029 15.46 -11.95 -42.12
CA THR A 1029 15.83 -11.93 -40.69
C THR A 1029 15.11 -13.04 -39.92
N ASP A 1030 15.61 -13.36 -38.73
CA ASP A 1030 14.96 -14.31 -37.83
C ASP A 1030 13.56 -13.84 -37.40
N ARG A 1031 12.70 -14.79 -37.02
CA ARG A 1031 11.32 -14.53 -36.58
C ARG A 1031 11.31 -13.64 -35.33
N THR A 1032 10.53 -12.57 -35.39
CA THR A 1032 10.41 -11.58 -34.30
C THR A 1032 9.43 -11.98 -33.19
N ALA A 1033 8.55 -12.95 -33.45
CA ALA A 1033 7.52 -13.44 -32.54
C ALA A 1033 7.38 -14.97 -32.63
N THR A 1034 6.79 -15.57 -31.58
CA THR A 1034 6.29 -16.95 -31.62
C THR A 1034 4.84 -16.94 -32.08
N ALA A 1035 4.50 -17.73 -33.10
CA ALA A 1035 3.14 -17.79 -33.65
C ALA A 1035 2.48 -19.13 -33.31
N VAL A 1036 1.31 -19.08 -32.67
CA VAL A 1036 0.54 -20.24 -32.20
C VAL A 1036 -0.87 -20.20 -32.78
N VAL A 1037 -1.36 -21.31 -33.32
CA VAL A 1037 -2.74 -21.44 -33.80
C VAL A 1037 -3.69 -21.47 -32.59
N GLU A 1038 -4.55 -20.47 -32.44
CA GLU A 1038 -5.53 -20.36 -31.33
C GLU A 1038 -6.87 -21.04 -31.68
N ARG A 1039 -7.23 -21.07 -32.97
CA ARG A 1039 -8.35 -21.83 -33.55
C ARG A 1039 -7.94 -22.42 -34.88
N ASP A 1040 -8.40 -23.64 -35.19
CA ASP A 1040 -8.05 -24.41 -36.39
C ASP A 1040 -7.93 -23.53 -37.64
N CYS A 1041 -6.73 -23.54 -38.21
CA CYS A 1041 -6.32 -22.60 -39.25
C CYS A 1041 -6.21 -23.28 -40.61
N VAL A 1042 -6.69 -22.58 -41.64
CA VAL A 1042 -6.34 -22.86 -43.02
C VAL A 1042 -5.44 -21.73 -43.51
N VAL A 1043 -4.24 -22.08 -43.98
CA VAL A 1043 -3.24 -21.11 -44.43
C VAL A 1043 -2.66 -21.50 -45.78
N TRP A 1044 -2.29 -20.50 -46.57
CA TRP A 1044 -1.55 -20.68 -47.82
C TRP A 1044 -0.10 -20.23 -47.62
N LEU A 1045 0.81 -21.19 -47.65
CA LEU A 1045 2.25 -21.02 -47.43
C LEU A 1045 2.98 -20.85 -48.77
N MET A 1046 3.74 -19.76 -48.90
CA MET A 1046 4.85 -19.62 -49.84
C MET A 1046 6.18 -19.81 -49.09
N ASP A 1047 6.99 -20.78 -49.51
CA ASP A 1047 8.31 -21.07 -48.95
C ASP A 1047 9.46 -20.28 -49.63
N LYS A 1048 10.68 -20.41 -49.10
CA LYS A 1048 11.86 -19.69 -49.61
C LYS A 1048 12.28 -20.10 -51.04
N ASP A 1049 12.02 -21.35 -51.46
CA ASP A 1049 12.30 -21.80 -52.83
C ASP A 1049 11.25 -21.28 -53.81
N GLN A 1050 9.98 -21.25 -53.41
CA GLN A 1050 8.89 -20.63 -54.17
C GLN A 1050 9.14 -19.12 -54.36
N TRP A 1051 9.60 -18.43 -53.32
CA TRP A 1051 10.03 -17.02 -53.39
C TRP A 1051 11.25 -16.81 -54.31
N ALA A 1052 12.29 -17.64 -54.19
CA ALA A 1052 13.44 -17.59 -55.10
C ALA A 1052 13.10 -17.92 -56.57
N ARG A 1053 11.98 -18.62 -56.81
CA ARG A 1053 11.44 -18.87 -58.16
C ARG A 1053 10.59 -17.72 -58.68
N ILE A 1054 9.68 -17.14 -57.87
CA ILE A 1054 8.83 -16.02 -58.32
C ILE A 1054 9.67 -14.79 -58.64
N GLN A 1055 10.72 -14.49 -57.87
CA GLN A 1055 11.69 -13.43 -58.18
C GLN A 1055 12.39 -13.61 -59.54
N LYS A 1056 12.61 -14.85 -59.99
CA LYS A 1056 13.34 -15.16 -61.24
C LYS A 1056 12.43 -15.32 -62.46
N ARG A 1057 11.16 -15.68 -62.26
CA ARG A 1057 10.17 -15.92 -63.32
C ARG A 1057 9.20 -14.76 -63.50
N GLU A 1058 8.73 -14.19 -62.40
CA GLU A 1058 7.69 -13.15 -62.35
C GLU A 1058 8.17 -11.94 -61.51
N PRO A 1059 9.28 -11.27 -61.89
CA PRO A 1059 9.95 -10.27 -61.06
C PRO A 1059 9.05 -9.09 -60.67
N GLU A 1060 8.11 -8.71 -61.53
CA GLU A 1060 7.13 -7.65 -61.23
C GLU A 1060 6.15 -8.05 -60.11
N VAL A 1061 5.69 -9.30 -60.11
CA VAL A 1061 4.81 -9.84 -59.07
C VAL A 1061 5.54 -9.91 -57.73
N GLY A 1062 6.80 -10.37 -57.74
CA GLY A 1062 7.67 -10.35 -56.56
C GLY A 1062 7.90 -8.94 -56.01
N ARG A 1063 8.12 -7.95 -56.89
CA ARG A 1063 8.31 -6.54 -56.51
C ARG A 1063 7.07 -5.93 -55.86
N GLU A 1064 5.89 -6.20 -56.41
CA GLU A 1064 4.63 -5.70 -55.85
C GLU A 1064 4.29 -6.39 -54.51
N LEU A 1065 4.56 -7.70 -54.37
CA LEU A 1065 4.39 -8.44 -53.11
C LEU A 1065 5.24 -7.84 -51.96
N LEU A 1066 6.51 -7.51 -52.24
CA LEU A 1066 7.40 -6.84 -51.30
C LEU A 1066 6.87 -5.46 -50.87
N LYS A 1067 6.38 -4.66 -51.83
CA LYS A 1067 5.76 -3.34 -51.60
C LYS A 1067 4.51 -3.43 -50.72
N ILE A 1068 3.67 -4.46 -50.90
CA ILE A 1068 2.49 -4.70 -50.07
C ILE A 1068 2.90 -5.10 -48.64
N SER A 1069 3.90 -5.97 -48.49
CA SER A 1069 4.43 -6.34 -47.16
C SER A 1069 4.93 -5.12 -46.38
N LEU A 1070 5.59 -4.17 -47.04
CA LEU A 1070 6.04 -2.92 -46.42
C LEU A 1070 4.87 -2.03 -45.96
N LYS A 1071 3.80 -1.90 -46.76
CA LYS A 1071 2.57 -1.19 -46.35
C LYS A 1071 1.94 -1.80 -45.10
N LEU A 1072 1.65 -3.11 -45.14
CA LEU A 1072 1.07 -3.88 -44.02
C LEU A 1072 1.91 -3.77 -42.73
N THR A 1073 3.24 -3.82 -42.88
CA THR A 1073 4.18 -3.66 -41.77
C THR A 1073 4.08 -2.27 -41.13
N SER A 1074 3.95 -1.22 -41.95
CA SER A 1074 3.83 0.16 -41.48
C SER A 1074 2.53 0.42 -40.73
N GLU A 1075 1.39 -0.07 -41.25
CA GLU A 1075 0.08 0.05 -40.62
C GLU A 1075 0.07 -0.67 -39.26
N ARG A 1076 0.55 -1.93 -39.22
CA ARG A 1076 0.69 -2.71 -37.97
C ARG A 1076 1.57 -2.00 -36.95
N MET A 1077 2.72 -1.45 -37.37
CA MET A 1077 3.67 -0.83 -36.45
C MET A 1077 3.08 0.42 -35.79
N SER A 1078 2.19 1.16 -36.48
CA SER A 1078 1.42 2.26 -35.87
C SER A 1078 0.51 1.76 -34.74
N ALA A 1079 -0.39 0.80 -35.05
CA ALA A 1079 -1.35 0.27 -34.08
C ALA A 1079 -0.68 -0.34 -32.84
N ILE A 1080 0.36 -1.16 -33.03
CA ILE A 1080 1.15 -1.72 -31.92
C ILE A 1080 1.81 -0.63 -31.08
N THR A 1081 2.34 0.43 -31.70
CA THR A 1081 2.99 1.53 -30.96
C THR A 1081 1.98 2.31 -30.12
N SER A 1082 0.80 2.64 -30.65
CA SER A 1082 -0.29 3.26 -29.88
C SER A 1082 -0.74 2.41 -28.70
N TYR A 1083 -0.91 1.09 -28.90
CA TYR A 1083 -1.31 0.19 -27.83
C TYR A 1083 -0.23 0.12 -26.73
N ILE A 1084 1.06 -0.05 -27.10
CA ILE A 1084 2.17 -0.10 -26.14
C ILE A 1084 2.27 1.22 -25.35
N LEU A 1085 2.22 2.38 -26.01
CA LEU A 1085 2.30 3.70 -25.36
C LEU A 1085 1.17 3.94 -24.36
N THR A 1086 0.01 3.33 -24.55
CA THR A 1086 -1.16 3.46 -23.64
C THR A 1086 -1.27 2.34 -22.60
N THR A 1087 -0.51 1.24 -22.73
CA THR A 1087 -0.35 0.23 -21.67
C THR A 1087 0.85 0.46 -20.76
N ALA A 1088 1.94 1.05 -21.27
CA ALA A 1088 3.09 1.46 -20.47
C ALA A 1088 2.90 2.83 -19.78
N GLY A 1089 1.89 3.59 -20.21
CA GLY A 1089 1.55 4.95 -19.77
C GLY A 1089 0.98 5.04 -18.36
#